data_AF-A0AAQ4QTC9-F1
#
_entry.id   AF-A0AAQ4QTC9-F1
#
_cell.length_a   1.000
_cell.length_b   1.000
_cell.length_c   1.000
_cell.angle_alpha   90.00
_cell.angle_beta   90.00
_cell.angle_gamma   90.00
#
_symmetry.space_group_name_H-M   'P 1'
#
loop_
_entity.id
_entity.type
_entity.pdbx_description
1 polymer ?
#
loop_
_entity_poly.entity_id
_entity_poly.type
_entity_poly.pdbx_seq_one_letter_code
_entity_poly.pdbx_strand_id
1 'polypeptide(L)'
;MMISEIVIVRHPVSVCVPVNHRVTLSVRAEGTGILNYQWFTDDDQEVLGGTEADLTIKALKTQRYVCRVNDHFCNCAFSEWVKVKVLDIDKSGLPENWLGEPHIAENPKPQTFRQGTKFTLCCVAFGIPSPHYQWYRNGQPLPNKSGGTLQINRATAEHCGSYLCSISNVLQETWTEAVDVDMDQNPTAAPTATDKVALLIGNLNYSNHPPLMAPIMDVHELANLLQQLGFRVVSLLDLTREEMLAAIDKFIQLLDRGVYGLFYYAGHGYERVGRNYLVAVDAPQPYQPENCVCVQRVMLSMQEKQTALSVILLDTCRKCLYFSIQRYNQDCITSGIMPLGPSGNTVYGYATCEDAEAYEVQDGGKSTGIFTKYLNKHILHTEKVTHVLEKVSEDLGRDPLVKGKQQVEIKHTLKEPRSLADPVRTTGHTRELHKREACWRQANELPPKKQLMFVCGVEVEVSFSALFSNVLVAFATVKTKGPQTEDLTLTLSSIPSMEDIFSSAGRSEEMDSLLFNRSDNPDCTIQLCALQKLTKTLVIKVELHYTNMETRQRQTDRQQVDIGRPLVASCKLYTRSHAATAKKQEVASAQSLGAVASSKPKLRQTPAGPCRPFTRKAECAAKVAVTRSNEPEENDENELQFLTLLD
;
A
#
# COMPACT_ATOMS: atom_id res chain seq x y z
N MET A 1 33.32 -32.02 61.25
CA MET A 1 32.25 -31.30 60.52
C MET A 1 32.79 -30.91 59.16
N MET A 2 31.90 -30.65 58.18
CA MET A 2 32.27 -30.51 56.77
C MET A 2 33.30 -29.40 56.55
N ILE A 3 34.34 -29.70 55.78
CA ILE A 3 35.05 -28.68 55.00
C ILE A 3 34.08 -28.32 53.88
N SER A 4 33.42 -27.16 53.95
CA SER A 4 32.75 -26.60 52.79
C SER A 4 33.80 -25.87 51.97
N GLU A 5 34.19 -26.46 50.84
CA GLU A 5 35.05 -25.82 49.84
C GLU A 5 34.48 -24.46 49.44
N ILE A 6 35.34 -23.54 48.98
CA ILE A 6 34.88 -22.21 48.55
C ILE A 6 34.07 -22.37 47.25
N VAL A 7 32.77 -22.09 47.32
CA VAL A 7 31.85 -22.15 46.17
C VAL A 7 31.42 -20.74 45.78
N ILE A 8 31.67 -20.35 44.53
CA ILE A 8 31.18 -19.07 44.00
C ILE A 8 29.72 -19.27 43.57
N VAL A 9 28.79 -18.74 44.37
CA VAL A 9 27.34 -18.86 44.14
C VAL A 9 26.79 -17.80 43.19
N ARG A 10 27.52 -16.69 43.00
CA ARG A 10 27.24 -15.71 41.95
C ARG A 10 28.54 -15.20 41.34
N HIS A 11 28.77 -15.55 40.09
CA HIS A 11 29.81 -14.95 39.27
C HIS A 11 29.43 -13.52 38.85
N PRO A 12 30.41 -12.65 38.57
CA PRO A 12 30.14 -11.36 37.96
C PRO A 12 29.64 -11.55 36.53
N VAL A 13 29.08 -10.49 35.94
CA VAL A 13 28.59 -10.49 34.56
C VAL A 13 29.44 -9.56 33.69
N SER A 14 29.65 -9.92 32.43
CA SER A 14 30.25 -9.01 31.45
C SER A 14 29.30 -7.84 31.18
N VAL A 15 29.83 -6.65 30.91
CA VAL A 15 29.05 -5.43 30.66
C VAL A 15 29.52 -4.71 29.41
N CYS A 16 28.64 -3.95 28.78
CA CYS A 16 28.95 -3.05 27.68
C CYS A 16 28.46 -1.65 28.08
N VAL A 17 29.34 -0.65 28.16
CA VAL A 17 28.99 0.70 28.65
C VAL A 17 29.75 1.80 27.91
N PRO A 18 29.24 3.05 27.87
CA PRO A 18 30.00 4.19 27.37
C PRO A 18 31.26 4.48 28.18
N VAL A 19 32.24 5.13 27.55
CA VAL A 19 33.45 5.64 28.20
C VAL A 19 33.11 6.52 29.41
N ASN A 20 33.93 6.45 30.46
CA ASN A 20 33.71 7.10 31.76
C ASN A 20 32.43 6.68 32.50
N HIS A 21 31.69 5.65 32.09
CA HIS A 21 30.57 5.13 32.90
C HIS A 21 31.10 4.40 34.16
N ARG A 22 30.34 4.42 35.26
CA ARG A 22 30.71 3.72 36.51
C ARG A 22 30.05 2.36 36.53
N VAL A 23 30.82 1.29 36.67
CA VAL A 23 30.35 -0.10 36.71
C VAL A 23 30.71 -0.72 38.05
N THR A 24 29.81 -1.52 38.62
CA THR A 24 30.09 -2.40 39.76
C THR A 24 30.04 -3.86 39.30
N LEU A 25 31.14 -4.58 39.45
CA LEU A 25 31.24 -6.02 39.21
C LEU A 25 31.08 -6.74 40.56
N SER A 26 30.15 -7.70 40.64
CA SER A 26 29.77 -8.35 41.89
C SER A 26 30.05 -9.86 41.89
N VAL A 27 30.79 -10.33 42.88
CA VAL A 27 31.01 -11.76 43.18
C VAL A 27 30.29 -12.10 44.49
N ARG A 28 29.67 -13.27 44.60
CA ARG A 28 29.24 -13.83 45.90
C ARG A 28 29.75 -15.26 46.02
N ALA A 29 30.32 -15.59 47.17
CA ALA A 29 30.88 -16.90 47.47
C ALA A 29 30.48 -17.35 48.87
N GLU A 30 30.40 -18.66 49.05
CA GLU A 30 30.13 -19.35 50.31
C GLU A 30 31.33 -20.25 50.66
N GLY A 31 31.63 -20.40 51.94
CA GLY A 31 32.78 -21.18 52.44
C GLY A 31 32.91 -21.08 53.95
N THR A 32 33.85 -21.85 54.55
CA THR A 32 34.06 -21.80 56.00
C THR A 32 34.88 -20.59 56.43
N GLY A 33 34.30 -19.73 57.28
CA GLY A 33 34.99 -18.62 57.93
C GLY A 33 34.91 -17.31 57.16
N ILE A 34 35.84 -16.38 57.43
CA ILE A 34 35.91 -15.09 56.74
C ILE A 34 36.61 -15.29 55.39
N LEU A 35 35.92 -14.88 54.32
CA LEU A 35 36.43 -14.89 52.95
C LEU A 35 37.06 -13.54 52.60
N ASN A 36 38.23 -13.57 51.98
CA ASN A 36 38.92 -12.43 51.42
C ASN A 36 38.76 -12.44 49.89
N TYR A 37 38.75 -11.25 49.28
CA TYR A 37 38.58 -11.06 47.85
C TYR A 37 39.78 -10.29 47.30
N GLN A 38 40.20 -10.60 46.07
CA GLN A 38 41.15 -9.79 45.32
C GLN A 38 40.81 -9.84 43.83
N TRP A 39 40.70 -8.68 43.20
CA TRP A 39 40.43 -8.57 41.76
C TRP A 39 41.72 -8.39 40.95
N PHE A 40 41.72 -8.96 39.74
CA PHE A 40 42.84 -8.96 38.79
C PHE A 40 42.36 -8.53 37.39
N THR A 41 43.26 -7.95 36.59
CA THR A 41 43.07 -7.75 35.14
C THR A 41 43.71 -8.89 34.33
N ASP A 42 43.50 -8.92 33.01
CA ASP A 42 44.14 -9.90 32.10
C ASP A 42 45.68 -9.83 32.06
N ASP A 43 46.25 -8.65 32.33
CA ASP A 43 47.70 -8.45 32.57
C ASP A 43 48.21 -9.10 33.90
N ASP A 44 47.40 -9.94 34.57
CA ASP A 44 47.60 -10.53 35.91
C ASP A 44 47.90 -9.52 37.04
N GLN A 45 47.64 -8.23 36.82
CA GLN A 45 47.85 -7.17 37.82
C GLN A 45 46.70 -7.08 38.82
N GLU A 46 47.04 -6.96 40.10
CA GLU A 46 46.06 -6.69 41.17
C GLU A 46 45.43 -5.30 40.99
N VAL A 47 44.10 -5.26 40.98
CA VAL A 47 43.35 -4.00 40.98
C VAL A 47 43.49 -3.36 42.36
N LEU A 48 44.17 -2.21 42.42
CA LEU A 48 44.37 -1.45 43.66
C LEU A 48 43.03 -1.11 44.33
N GLY A 49 42.87 -1.53 45.59
CA GLY A 49 41.62 -1.37 46.35
C GLY A 49 40.50 -2.35 45.95
N GLY A 50 40.75 -3.26 45.00
CA GLY A 50 39.84 -4.34 44.62
C GLY A 50 39.86 -5.50 45.61
N THR A 51 39.71 -5.22 46.90
CA THR A 51 39.76 -6.20 48.01
C THR A 51 38.37 -6.64 48.51
N GLU A 52 37.30 -6.17 47.86
CA GLU A 52 35.91 -6.42 48.24
C GLU A 52 35.17 -7.30 47.21
N ALA A 53 34.05 -7.87 47.63
CA ALA A 53 33.16 -8.67 46.79
C ALA A 53 32.50 -7.86 45.64
N ASP A 54 32.44 -6.53 45.76
CA ASP A 54 31.90 -5.60 44.77
C ASP A 54 32.96 -4.61 44.29
N LEU A 55 33.54 -4.85 43.11
CA LEU A 55 34.53 -3.97 42.49
C LEU A 55 33.83 -2.86 41.70
N THR A 56 33.97 -1.60 42.14
CA THR A 56 33.42 -0.43 41.42
C THR A 56 34.50 0.34 40.66
N ILE A 57 34.42 0.37 39.33
CA ILE A 57 35.39 1.00 38.42
C ILE A 57 34.77 2.10 37.55
N LYS A 58 35.61 2.97 37.00
CA LYS A 58 35.26 3.79 35.83
C LYS A 58 35.72 3.08 34.56
N ALA A 59 34.81 2.91 33.60
CA ALA A 59 35.06 2.29 32.31
C ALA A 59 35.91 3.20 31.41
N LEU A 60 37.24 3.04 31.45
CA LEU A 60 38.20 3.83 30.66
C LEU A 60 38.73 3.10 29.42
N LYS A 61 39.04 1.82 29.54
CA LYS A 61 39.46 0.94 28.43
C LYS A 61 38.67 -0.36 28.48
N THR A 62 38.47 -1.00 27.31
CA THR A 62 37.93 -2.37 27.27
C THR A 62 38.90 -3.31 27.98
N GLN A 63 38.41 -4.04 28.98
CA GLN A 63 39.26 -4.75 29.93
C GLN A 63 38.58 -6.01 30.45
N ARG A 64 39.34 -7.09 30.67
CA ARG A 64 38.87 -8.28 31.39
C ARG A 64 39.23 -8.22 32.87
N TYR A 65 38.35 -8.79 33.70
CA TYR A 65 38.50 -8.88 35.16
C TYR A 65 38.15 -10.27 35.68
N VAL A 66 38.86 -10.72 36.71
CA VAL A 66 38.56 -11.92 37.51
C VAL A 66 38.72 -11.60 38.99
N CYS A 67 37.95 -12.28 39.85
CA CYS A 67 38.08 -12.20 41.29
C CYS A 67 38.59 -13.53 41.86
N ARG A 68 39.68 -13.48 42.63
CA ARG A 68 40.12 -14.55 43.52
C ARG A 68 39.40 -14.40 44.86
N VAL A 69 38.78 -15.47 45.33
CA VAL A 69 38.25 -15.59 46.70
C VAL A 69 39.11 -16.58 47.47
N ASN A 70 39.57 -16.22 48.66
CA ASN A 70 40.36 -17.11 49.51
C ASN A 70 39.92 -17.09 50.98
N ASP A 71 40.08 -18.22 51.67
CA ASP A 71 39.78 -18.35 53.09
C ASP A 71 41.05 -18.21 53.96
N HIS A 72 40.89 -18.48 55.26
CA HIS A 72 41.98 -18.48 56.25
C HIS A 72 42.80 -19.79 56.26
N PHE A 73 42.40 -20.81 55.50
CA PHE A 73 43.09 -22.09 55.33
C PHE A 73 43.91 -22.14 54.03
N CYS A 74 44.03 -21.00 53.32
CA CYS A 74 44.69 -20.86 52.03
C CYS A 74 44.02 -21.61 50.87
N ASN A 75 42.75 -22.01 51.00
CA ASN A 75 41.96 -22.44 49.86
C ASN A 75 41.66 -21.23 48.96
N CYS A 76 41.60 -21.41 47.65
CA CYS A 76 41.24 -20.35 46.71
C CYS A 76 40.30 -20.85 45.60
N ALA A 77 39.40 -19.96 45.17
CA ALA A 77 38.53 -20.13 44.02
C ALA A 77 38.57 -18.85 43.17
N PHE A 78 38.45 -19.00 41.84
CA PHE A 78 38.42 -17.88 40.91
C PHE A 78 37.04 -17.76 40.27
N SER A 79 36.56 -16.52 40.09
CA SER A 79 35.34 -16.28 39.32
C SER A 79 35.55 -16.60 37.83
N GLU A 80 34.47 -16.72 37.08
CA GLU A 80 34.54 -16.55 35.63
C GLU A 80 35.15 -15.18 35.27
N TRP A 81 35.87 -15.14 34.15
CA TRP A 81 36.39 -13.91 33.57
C TRP A 81 35.26 -13.09 32.94
N VAL A 82 35.16 -11.81 33.31
CA VAL A 82 34.18 -10.89 32.75
C VAL A 82 34.84 -9.79 31.92
N LYS A 83 34.25 -9.47 30.76
CA LYS A 83 34.69 -8.38 29.91
C LYS A 83 33.86 -7.13 30.21
N VAL A 84 34.53 -6.05 30.56
CA VAL A 84 33.96 -4.70 30.58
C VAL A 84 34.28 -4.10 29.22
N LYS A 85 33.33 -4.16 28.28
CA LYS A 85 33.45 -3.54 26.96
C LYS A 85 33.11 -2.05 27.09
N VAL A 86 34.03 -1.21 26.64
CA VAL A 86 33.89 0.24 26.65
C VAL A 86 33.63 0.72 25.23
N LEU A 87 32.59 1.54 25.05
CA LEU A 87 32.24 2.18 23.78
C LEU A 87 32.59 3.67 23.85
N ASP A 88 33.23 4.18 22.80
CA ASP A 88 33.48 5.62 22.64
C ASP A 88 32.27 6.28 21.99
N ILE A 89 31.26 6.56 22.81
CA ILE A 89 29.97 7.14 22.42
C ILE A 89 29.54 8.18 23.44
N ASP A 90 28.85 9.22 22.97
CA ASP A 90 28.32 10.29 23.84
C ASP A 90 27.26 9.74 24.80
N LYS A 91 27.25 10.26 26.03
CA LYS A 91 26.30 9.90 27.08
C LYS A 91 24.99 10.68 27.00
N SER A 92 24.85 11.65 26.10
CA SER A 92 23.68 12.53 26.01
C SER A 92 22.33 11.81 25.83
N GLY A 93 22.31 10.55 25.36
CA GLY A 93 21.11 9.71 25.24
C GLY A 93 20.78 8.79 26.43
N LEU A 94 21.62 8.73 27.48
CA LEU A 94 21.40 7.85 28.63
C LEU A 94 20.31 8.40 29.58
N PRO A 95 19.30 7.60 29.97
CA PRO A 95 18.39 7.96 31.05
C PRO A 95 19.13 8.18 32.38
N GLU A 96 18.75 9.18 33.17
CA GLU A 96 19.38 9.47 34.47
C GLU A 96 19.32 8.27 35.45
N ASN A 97 18.28 7.45 35.32
CA ASN A 97 18.01 6.25 36.14
C ASN A 97 18.21 4.93 35.37
N TRP A 98 19.11 4.90 34.37
CA TRP A 98 19.42 3.68 33.60
C TRP A 98 19.88 2.52 34.52
N LEU A 99 19.18 1.38 34.46
CA LEU A 99 19.42 0.23 35.35
C LEU A 99 20.27 -0.86 34.70
N GLY A 100 20.59 -0.72 33.41
CA GLY A 100 21.37 -1.69 32.63
C GLY A 100 20.57 -2.36 31.51
N GLU A 101 19.31 -2.00 31.30
CA GLU A 101 18.50 -2.42 30.18
C GLU A 101 19.17 -2.08 28.83
N PRO A 102 19.01 -2.88 27.76
CA PRO A 102 19.75 -2.64 26.53
C PRO A 102 19.32 -1.34 25.84
N HIS A 103 20.30 -0.51 25.51
CA HIS A 103 20.09 0.76 24.81
C HIS A 103 20.87 0.77 23.49
N ILE A 104 20.20 1.09 22.39
CA ILE A 104 20.77 1.16 21.04
C ILE A 104 21.37 2.56 20.84
N ALA A 105 22.70 2.63 20.72
CA ALA A 105 23.43 3.86 20.41
C ALA A 105 23.47 4.14 18.90
N GLU A 106 23.60 3.09 18.08
CA GLU A 106 23.56 3.19 16.62
C GLU A 106 22.65 2.13 16.01
N ASN A 107 21.65 2.58 15.26
CA ASN A 107 20.86 1.74 14.36
C ASN A 107 21.68 1.40 13.09
N PRO A 108 21.39 0.27 12.44
CA PRO A 108 21.91 -0.02 11.11
C PRO A 108 21.44 1.02 10.09
N LYS A 109 22.14 1.07 8.96
CA LYS A 109 21.86 2.00 7.86
C LYS A 109 21.54 1.20 6.59
N PRO A 110 20.60 1.64 5.74
CA PRO A 110 20.34 1.01 4.44
C PRO A 110 21.61 0.89 3.59
N GLN A 111 21.73 -0.19 2.83
CA GLN A 111 22.91 -0.45 1.99
C GLN A 111 22.54 -1.02 0.63
N THR A 112 23.35 -0.68 -0.38
CA THR A 112 23.31 -1.33 -1.69
C THR A 112 24.60 -2.14 -1.95
N PHE A 113 24.49 -3.30 -2.60
CA PHE A 113 25.64 -4.17 -2.87
C PHE A 113 25.65 -4.72 -4.30
N ARG A 114 26.82 -4.92 -4.91
CA ARG A 114 26.91 -5.61 -6.20
C ARG A 114 27.01 -7.11 -5.99
N GLN A 115 26.50 -7.91 -6.95
CA GLN A 115 26.59 -9.36 -6.82
C GLN A 115 28.04 -9.82 -6.61
N GLY A 116 28.27 -10.60 -5.55
CA GLY A 116 29.59 -11.09 -5.15
C GLY A 116 30.39 -10.16 -4.24
N THR A 117 29.96 -8.91 -3.97
CA THR A 117 30.68 -8.01 -3.04
C THR A 117 30.35 -8.31 -1.58
N LYS A 118 31.19 -7.77 -0.68
CA LYS A 118 30.90 -7.68 0.76
C LYS A 118 29.94 -6.52 1.04
N PHE A 119 29.01 -6.72 1.97
CA PHE A 119 28.30 -5.63 2.66
C PHE A 119 28.25 -5.92 4.17
N THR A 120 28.03 -4.86 4.97
CA THR A 120 28.12 -4.93 6.43
C THR A 120 27.10 -4.01 7.09
N LEU A 121 26.12 -4.58 7.78
CA LEU A 121 25.26 -3.80 8.70
C LEU A 121 25.89 -3.76 10.09
N CYS A 122 25.84 -2.61 10.75
CA CYS A 122 26.34 -2.40 12.11
C CYS A 122 25.21 -1.92 13.02
N CYS A 123 25.12 -2.48 14.21
CA CYS A 123 24.28 -2.03 15.30
C CYS A 123 25.16 -1.94 16.55
N VAL A 124 25.10 -0.81 17.24
CA VAL A 124 25.87 -0.58 18.48
C VAL A 124 24.90 -0.41 19.63
N ALA A 125 24.99 -1.27 20.63
CA ALA A 125 24.19 -1.20 21.86
C ALA A 125 25.01 -1.52 23.12
N PHE A 126 24.57 -0.94 24.23
CA PHE A 126 25.18 -1.09 25.55
C PHE A 126 24.15 -1.57 26.59
N GLY A 127 24.62 -2.15 27.69
CA GLY A 127 23.81 -2.93 28.64
C GLY A 127 24.62 -3.52 29.80
N ILE A 128 23.95 -3.67 30.94
CA ILE A 128 24.44 -4.36 32.15
C ILE A 128 23.39 -5.42 32.53
N PRO A 129 23.57 -6.72 32.21
CA PRO A 129 24.69 -7.33 31.51
C PRO A 129 24.82 -6.91 30.04
N SER A 130 26.00 -7.22 29.45
CA SER A 130 26.27 -7.07 28.01
C SER A 130 25.12 -7.63 27.18
N PRO A 131 24.59 -6.89 26.20
CA PRO A 131 23.48 -7.37 25.40
C PRO A 131 23.93 -8.43 24.38
N HIS A 132 23.06 -9.41 24.16
CA HIS A 132 23.11 -10.36 23.07
C HIS A 132 22.39 -9.77 21.85
N TYR A 133 22.92 -10.03 20.65
CA TYR A 133 22.35 -9.57 19.39
C TYR A 133 21.74 -10.77 18.64
N GLN A 134 20.68 -10.56 17.86
CA GLN A 134 20.19 -11.55 16.91
C GLN A 134 19.64 -10.84 15.68
N TRP A 135 20.27 -11.06 14.52
CA TRP A 135 19.82 -10.48 13.26
C TRP A 135 18.66 -11.25 12.65
N TYR A 136 17.73 -10.53 12.02
CA TYR A 136 16.62 -11.03 11.25
C TYR A 136 16.64 -10.48 9.83
N ARG A 137 16.11 -11.25 8.89
CA ARG A 137 15.85 -10.83 7.50
C ARG A 137 14.45 -11.25 7.10
N ASN A 138 13.62 -10.31 6.64
CA ASN A 138 12.22 -10.55 6.25
C ASN A 138 11.44 -11.31 7.36
N GLY A 139 11.65 -10.93 8.62
CA GLY A 139 11.02 -11.55 9.80
C GLY A 139 11.56 -12.92 10.22
N GLN A 140 12.59 -13.47 9.56
CA GLN A 140 13.21 -14.76 9.91
C GLN A 140 14.59 -14.58 10.54
N PRO A 141 14.93 -15.29 11.63
CA PRO A 141 16.23 -15.17 12.29
C PRO A 141 17.34 -15.72 11.40
N LEU A 142 18.45 -14.98 11.30
CA LEU A 142 19.65 -15.42 10.60
C LEU A 142 20.51 -16.31 11.53
N PRO A 143 20.74 -17.59 11.20
CA PRO A 143 21.47 -18.49 12.08
C PRO A 143 22.92 -18.03 12.26
N ASN A 144 23.41 -18.13 13.50
CA ASN A 144 24.78 -17.78 13.90
C ASN A 144 25.19 -16.32 13.57
N LYS A 145 24.21 -15.39 13.56
CA LYS A 145 24.44 -13.95 13.41
C LYS A 145 24.05 -13.21 14.69
N SER A 146 24.91 -13.33 15.70
CA SER A 146 24.70 -12.85 17.07
C SER A 146 25.69 -11.77 17.56
N GLY A 147 26.45 -11.16 16.64
CA GLY A 147 27.26 -9.97 16.92
C GLY A 147 26.56 -8.69 16.47
N GLY A 148 27.00 -7.54 17.00
CA GLY A 148 26.54 -6.22 16.55
C GLY A 148 26.85 -5.90 15.08
N THR A 149 27.67 -6.70 14.41
CA THR A 149 28.02 -6.53 12.99
C THR A 149 27.56 -7.73 12.17
N LEU A 150 26.65 -7.50 11.23
CA LEU A 150 26.24 -8.49 10.24
C LEU A 150 27.02 -8.29 8.94
N GLN A 151 28.05 -9.13 8.75
CA GLN A 151 28.84 -9.17 7.53
C GLN A 151 28.40 -10.32 6.60
N ILE A 152 28.20 -9.99 5.32
CA ILE A 152 27.98 -10.93 4.21
C ILE A 152 29.11 -10.72 3.20
N ASN A 153 29.96 -11.73 2.97
CA ASN A 153 31.19 -11.58 2.16
C ASN A 153 30.99 -11.71 0.64
N ARG A 154 29.96 -12.45 0.20
CA ARG A 154 29.64 -12.71 -1.21
C ARG A 154 28.14 -12.60 -1.41
N ALA A 155 27.64 -11.38 -1.46
CA ALA A 155 26.22 -11.13 -1.49
C ALA A 155 25.56 -11.53 -2.83
N THR A 156 24.33 -12.03 -2.76
CA THR A 156 23.51 -12.51 -3.89
C THR A 156 22.12 -11.93 -3.78
N ALA A 157 21.26 -12.06 -4.80
CA ALA A 157 19.89 -11.52 -4.76
C ALA A 157 19.04 -12.08 -3.61
N GLU A 158 19.39 -13.25 -3.06
CA GLU A 158 18.76 -13.84 -1.87
C GLU A 158 19.09 -13.08 -0.57
N HIS A 159 20.06 -12.17 -0.60
CA HIS A 159 20.45 -11.29 0.49
C HIS A 159 19.77 -9.91 0.42
N CYS A 160 18.84 -9.70 -0.52
CA CYS A 160 18.00 -8.50 -0.50
C CYS A 160 16.83 -8.65 0.49
N GLY A 161 16.34 -7.52 0.97
CA GLY A 161 15.16 -7.43 1.83
C GLY A 161 15.37 -6.58 3.07
N SER A 162 14.41 -6.64 4.00
CA SER A 162 14.40 -5.83 5.20
C SER A 162 15.12 -6.54 6.35
N TYR A 163 16.05 -5.84 6.99
CA TYR A 163 16.92 -6.31 8.06
C TYR A 163 16.68 -5.53 9.35
N LEU A 164 16.68 -6.25 10.47
CA LEU A 164 16.53 -5.68 11.81
C LEU A 164 17.23 -6.58 12.82
N CYS A 165 17.68 -6.00 13.94
CA CYS A 165 18.37 -6.73 15.01
C CYS A 165 17.54 -6.66 16.30
N SER A 166 17.37 -7.81 16.96
CA SER A 166 17.02 -7.87 18.38
C SER A 166 18.29 -7.66 19.21
N ILE A 167 18.18 -6.86 20.26
CA ILE A 167 19.20 -6.61 21.28
C ILE A 167 18.55 -6.96 22.62
N SER A 168 19.06 -7.97 23.34
CA SER A 168 18.45 -8.44 24.58
C SER A 168 19.47 -8.70 25.69
N ASN A 169 19.04 -8.51 26.94
CA ASN A 169 19.71 -9.06 28.11
C ASN A 169 18.66 -9.59 29.12
N VAL A 170 19.07 -9.91 30.35
CA VAL A 170 18.17 -10.48 31.37
C VAL A 170 17.06 -9.54 31.86
N LEU A 171 17.12 -8.25 31.50
CA LEU A 171 16.14 -7.24 31.90
C LEU A 171 15.09 -6.99 30.81
N GLN A 172 15.52 -6.89 29.55
CA GLN A 172 14.64 -6.50 28.43
C GLN A 172 15.19 -6.97 27.07
N GLU A 173 14.28 -7.12 26.10
CA GLU A 173 14.57 -7.13 24.66
C GLU A 173 14.12 -5.81 24.01
N THR A 174 14.95 -5.26 23.13
CA THR A 174 14.68 -4.09 22.30
C THR A 174 15.10 -4.37 20.85
N TRP A 175 14.62 -3.57 19.91
CA TRP A 175 14.76 -3.82 18.47
C TRP A 175 15.27 -2.58 17.75
N THR A 176 16.11 -2.77 16.73
CA THR A 176 16.51 -1.69 15.83
C THR A 176 15.34 -1.23 14.96
N GLU A 177 15.48 -0.04 14.38
CA GLU A 177 14.75 0.29 13.17
C GLU A 177 15.07 -0.73 12.06
N ALA A 178 14.11 -0.99 11.18
CA ALA A 178 14.29 -1.86 10.04
C ALA A 178 14.99 -1.11 8.90
N VAL A 179 15.95 -1.74 8.25
CA VAL A 179 16.65 -1.18 7.09
C VAL A 179 16.64 -2.12 5.91
N ASP A 180 16.41 -1.57 4.72
CA ASP A 180 16.46 -2.34 3.50
C ASP A 180 17.89 -2.47 2.99
N VAL A 181 18.21 -3.68 2.51
CA VAL A 181 19.43 -3.97 1.78
C VAL A 181 19.05 -4.42 0.38
N ASP A 182 19.57 -3.72 -0.62
CA ASP A 182 19.26 -3.94 -2.02
C ASP A 182 20.50 -4.29 -2.85
N MET A 183 20.27 -4.96 -3.99
CA MET A 183 21.35 -5.17 -4.95
C MET A 183 21.50 -3.92 -5.82
N ASP A 184 22.71 -3.35 -5.85
CA ASP A 184 23.14 -2.30 -6.78
C ASP A 184 23.13 -2.85 -8.22
N GLN A 185 21.96 -2.83 -8.83
CA GLN A 185 21.80 -3.09 -10.25
C GLN A 185 22.34 -1.90 -11.02
N ASN A 186 23.60 -2.02 -11.44
CA ASN A 186 24.30 -1.18 -12.43
C ASN A 186 23.30 -0.48 -13.37
N PRO A 187 23.12 0.86 -13.26
CA PRO A 187 21.81 1.51 -13.25
C PRO A 187 20.90 1.00 -14.36
N THR A 188 20.07 0.01 -14.02
CA THR A 188 18.95 -0.41 -14.85
C THR A 188 18.12 0.85 -15.04
N ALA A 189 18.07 1.37 -16.27
CA ALA A 189 17.55 2.71 -16.53
C ALA A 189 16.22 2.90 -15.79
N ALA A 190 16.17 3.92 -14.92
CA ALA A 190 15.15 4.07 -13.87
C ALA A 190 13.77 3.65 -14.38
N PRO A 191 13.02 2.77 -13.67
CA PRO A 191 11.89 2.08 -14.26
C PRO A 191 10.93 3.04 -14.96
N THR A 192 10.60 2.74 -16.21
CA THR A 192 9.75 3.61 -17.03
C THR A 192 8.50 2.89 -17.48
N ALA A 193 7.39 3.62 -17.55
CA ALA A 193 6.16 3.17 -18.17
C ALA A 193 6.16 3.48 -19.67
N THR A 194 5.50 2.67 -20.51
CA THR A 194 5.24 3.03 -21.92
C THR A 194 4.06 4.00 -22.05
N ASP A 195 3.12 3.92 -21.12
CA ASP A 195 1.99 4.82 -20.88
C ASP A 195 1.48 4.56 -19.44
N LYS A 196 0.71 5.49 -18.86
CA LYS A 196 0.11 5.32 -17.53
C LYS A 196 -1.39 5.56 -17.62
N VAL A 197 -2.20 4.60 -17.19
CA VAL A 197 -3.67 4.62 -17.37
C VAL A 197 -4.36 4.28 -16.06
N ALA A 198 -5.36 5.06 -15.68
CA ALA A 198 -6.15 4.83 -14.48
C ALA A 198 -7.65 4.81 -14.75
N LEU A 199 -8.37 3.86 -14.13
CA LEU A 199 -9.83 3.84 -14.04
C LEU A 199 -10.23 3.97 -12.58
N LEU A 200 -10.96 5.04 -12.25
CA LEU A 200 -11.49 5.32 -10.91
C LEU A 200 -13.03 5.23 -10.98
N ILE A 201 -13.63 4.45 -10.08
CA ILE A 201 -15.08 4.32 -9.96
C ILE A 201 -15.50 4.67 -8.53
N GLY A 202 -16.47 5.58 -8.38
CA GLY A 202 -17.09 5.91 -7.10
C GLY A 202 -18.59 5.60 -7.14
N ASN A 203 -19.07 4.68 -6.30
CA ASN A 203 -20.49 4.36 -6.22
C ASN A 203 -21.07 4.87 -4.89
N LEU A 204 -22.05 5.77 -4.97
CA LEU A 204 -22.66 6.55 -3.89
C LEU A 204 -24.15 6.25 -3.74
N ASN A 205 -24.94 6.37 -4.81
CA ASN A 205 -26.41 6.38 -4.76
C ASN A 205 -27.00 5.00 -5.09
N TYR A 206 -26.88 4.06 -4.16
CA TYR A 206 -27.42 2.70 -4.30
C TYR A 206 -28.95 2.67 -4.25
N SER A 207 -29.58 1.98 -5.18
CA SER A 207 -31.05 1.91 -5.26
C SER A 207 -31.69 1.08 -4.13
N ASN A 208 -30.94 0.13 -3.55
CA ASN A 208 -31.45 -0.82 -2.54
C ASN A 208 -30.57 -0.92 -1.28
N HIS A 209 -29.60 -0.02 -1.10
CA HIS A 209 -28.64 -0.04 0.02
C HIS A 209 -28.40 1.39 0.53
N PRO A 210 -27.83 1.58 1.73
CA PRO A 210 -27.54 2.92 2.24
C PRO A 210 -26.59 3.69 1.29
N PRO A 211 -26.84 4.99 1.03
CA PRO A 211 -25.96 5.80 0.22
C PRO A 211 -24.64 6.11 0.95
N LEU A 212 -23.62 6.51 0.20
CA LEU A 212 -22.30 6.95 0.69
C LEU A 212 -22.01 8.37 0.20
N MET A 213 -21.21 9.14 0.94
CA MET A 213 -20.97 10.56 0.64
C MET A 213 -19.52 10.85 0.22
N ALA A 214 -18.54 10.13 0.76
CA ALA A 214 -17.13 10.35 0.45
C ALA A 214 -16.67 10.00 -0.99
N PRO A 215 -17.18 8.95 -1.68
CA PRO A 215 -16.58 8.47 -2.92
C PRO A 215 -16.46 9.50 -4.05
N ILE A 216 -17.27 10.58 -4.03
CA ILE A 216 -17.15 11.69 -4.98
C ILE A 216 -15.85 12.48 -4.77
N MET A 217 -15.57 12.89 -3.53
CA MET A 217 -14.37 13.68 -3.23
C MET A 217 -13.12 12.80 -3.34
N ASP A 218 -13.22 11.55 -2.91
CA ASP A 218 -12.13 10.58 -3.00
C ASP A 218 -11.69 10.36 -4.45
N VAL A 219 -12.66 10.10 -5.35
CA VAL A 219 -12.38 9.94 -6.79
C VAL A 219 -11.88 11.25 -7.42
N HIS A 220 -12.45 12.41 -7.06
CA HIS A 220 -12.05 13.69 -7.62
C HIS A 220 -10.60 14.07 -7.24
N GLU A 221 -10.26 14.03 -5.95
CA GLU A 221 -8.91 14.37 -5.49
C GLU A 221 -7.86 13.39 -6.01
N LEU A 222 -8.14 12.08 -5.96
CA LEU A 222 -7.21 11.06 -6.47
C LEU A 222 -7.04 11.17 -8.00
N ALA A 223 -8.10 11.50 -8.75
CA ALA A 223 -7.99 11.74 -10.19
C ALA A 223 -7.02 12.89 -10.49
N ASN A 224 -7.16 14.01 -9.78
CA ASN A 224 -6.30 15.18 -9.96
C ASN A 224 -4.82 14.88 -9.62
N LEU A 225 -4.56 14.10 -8.56
CA LEU A 225 -3.20 13.69 -8.17
C LEU A 225 -2.59 12.71 -9.18
N LEU A 226 -3.36 11.74 -9.68
CA LEU A 226 -2.89 10.82 -10.72
C LEU A 226 -2.64 11.52 -12.06
N GLN A 227 -3.45 12.54 -12.42
CA GLN A 227 -3.19 13.38 -13.58
C GLN A 227 -1.87 14.16 -13.45
N GLN A 228 -1.54 14.69 -12.26
CA GLN A 228 -0.22 15.32 -12.01
C GLN A 228 0.94 14.35 -12.21
N LEU A 229 0.75 13.07 -11.85
CA LEU A 229 1.72 12.00 -12.14
C LEU A 229 1.73 11.59 -13.62
N GLY A 230 0.91 12.17 -14.49
CA GLY A 230 0.84 11.87 -15.92
C GLY A 230 0.04 10.61 -16.26
N PHE A 231 -0.90 10.20 -15.42
CA PHE A 231 -1.87 9.16 -15.78
C PHE A 231 -2.98 9.71 -16.69
N ARG A 232 -3.34 8.92 -17.70
CA ARG A 232 -4.60 9.03 -18.44
C ARG A 232 -5.73 8.50 -17.56
N VAL A 233 -6.37 9.38 -16.80
CA VAL A 233 -7.45 9.02 -15.88
C VAL A 233 -8.79 8.96 -16.61
N VAL A 234 -9.62 7.99 -16.26
CA VAL A 234 -11.07 7.97 -16.51
C VAL A 234 -11.74 7.85 -15.14
N SER A 235 -12.56 8.83 -14.77
CA SER A 235 -13.26 8.87 -13.47
C SER A 235 -14.77 8.80 -13.69
N LEU A 236 -15.44 7.89 -12.99
CA LEU A 236 -16.86 7.59 -13.21
C LEU A 236 -17.60 7.46 -11.89
N LEU A 237 -18.79 8.08 -11.80
CA LEU A 237 -19.68 7.97 -10.63
C LEU A 237 -20.92 7.13 -10.93
N ASP A 238 -21.44 6.45 -9.90
CA ASP A 238 -22.73 5.75 -9.87
C ASP A 238 -22.99 4.88 -11.10
N LEU A 239 -22.17 3.83 -11.21
CA LEU A 239 -22.25 2.87 -12.32
C LEU A 239 -23.10 1.65 -11.95
N THR A 240 -24.02 1.30 -12.85
CA THR A 240 -24.67 -0.01 -12.82
C THR A 240 -23.66 -1.12 -13.11
N ARG A 241 -23.99 -2.37 -12.78
CA ARG A 241 -23.10 -3.51 -13.00
C ARG A 241 -22.68 -3.67 -14.47
N GLU A 242 -23.61 -3.45 -15.41
CA GLU A 242 -23.28 -3.53 -16.85
C GLU A 242 -22.33 -2.40 -17.27
N GLU A 243 -22.53 -1.19 -16.73
CA GLU A 243 -21.66 -0.03 -16.98
C GLU A 243 -20.27 -0.21 -16.37
N MET A 244 -20.16 -0.71 -15.13
CA MET A 244 -18.87 -1.07 -14.50
C MET A 244 -18.10 -2.06 -15.37
N LEU A 245 -18.75 -3.14 -15.80
CA LEU A 245 -18.12 -4.15 -16.66
C LEU A 245 -17.72 -3.57 -18.02
N ALA A 246 -18.52 -2.68 -18.62
CA ALA A 246 -18.18 -2.01 -19.88
C ALA A 246 -17.01 -1.00 -19.72
N ALA A 247 -16.95 -0.27 -18.61
CA ALA A 247 -15.86 0.64 -18.27
C ALA A 247 -14.55 -0.12 -18.03
N ILE A 248 -14.61 -1.24 -17.30
CA ILE A 248 -13.46 -2.14 -17.09
C ILE A 248 -12.98 -2.72 -18.43
N ASP A 249 -13.86 -3.24 -19.29
CA ASP A 249 -13.48 -3.73 -20.62
C ASP A 249 -12.77 -2.64 -21.45
N LYS A 250 -13.18 -1.37 -21.31
CA LYS A 250 -12.54 -0.22 -21.98
C LYS A 250 -11.19 0.15 -21.37
N PHE A 251 -11.05 0.12 -20.05
CA PHE A 251 -9.77 0.27 -19.36
C PHE A 251 -8.77 -0.83 -19.79
N ILE A 252 -9.20 -2.10 -19.80
CA ILE A 252 -8.37 -3.23 -20.26
C ILE A 252 -7.99 -3.09 -21.76
N GLN A 253 -8.78 -2.40 -22.60
CA GLN A 253 -8.40 -2.08 -23.99
C GLN A 253 -7.27 -1.05 -24.10
N LEU A 254 -7.04 -0.21 -23.08
CA LEU A 254 -5.95 0.77 -23.02
C LEU A 254 -4.64 0.17 -22.46
N LEU A 255 -4.72 -0.98 -21.77
CA LEU A 255 -3.56 -1.68 -21.21
C LEU A 255 -2.89 -2.60 -22.24
N ASP A 256 -1.57 -2.68 -22.13
CA ASP A 256 -0.69 -3.36 -23.08
C ASP A 256 0.71 -3.54 -22.46
N ARG A 257 1.64 -4.17 -23.19
CA ARG A 257 2.99 -4.45 -22.73
C ARG A 257 3.70 -3.18 -22.26
N GLY A 258 4.14 -3.20 -21.00
CA GLY A 258 4.89 -2.08 -20.41
C GLY A 258 4.04 -0.90 -19.92
N VAL A 259 2.71 -0.96 -19.98
CA VAL A 259 1.81 0.07 -19.43
C VAL A 259 1.73 -0.06 -17.91
N TYR A 260 1.56 1.05 -17.18
CA TYR A 260 1.16 1.03 -15.78
C TYR A 260 -0.36 1.19 -15.71
N GLY A 261 -1.06 0.15 -15.25
CA GLY A 261 -2.50 0.17 -15.04
C GLY A 261 -2.83 0.34 -13.57
N LEU A 262 -3.65 1.34 -13.24
CA LEU A 262 -4.21 1.54 -11.91
C LEU A 262 -5.74 1.43 -11.97
N PHE A 263 -6.32 0.57 -11.15
CA PHE A 263 -7.77 0.50 -10.95
C PHE A 263 -8.09 0.88 -9.51
N TYR A 264 -8.96 1.85 -9.32
CA TYR A 264 -9.42 2.32 -8.03
C TYR A 264 -10.94 2.23 -7.95
N TYR A 265 -11.45 1.77 -6.80
CA TYR A 265 -12.87 1.74 -6.53
C TYR A 265 -13.16 2.20 -5.10
N ALA A 266 -14.13 3.11 -4.95
CA ALA A 266 -14.71 3.51 -3.68
C ALA A 266 -16.21 3.21 -3.64
N GLY A 267 -16.67 2.55 -2.57
CA GLY A 267 -18.08 2.22 -2.38
C GLY A 267 -18.32 0.95 -1.59
N HIS A 268 -19.54 0.41 -1.65
CA HIS A 268 -19.87 -0.87 -1.04
C HIS A 268 -19.11 -2.01 -1.73
N GLY A 269 -18.60 -2.92 -0.89
CA GLY A 269 -17.86 -4.11 -1.28
C GLY A 269 -17.94 -5.17 -0.19
N TYR A 270 -17.61 -6.41 -0.54
CA TYR A 270 -17.51 -7.51 0.41
C TYR A 270 -16.49 -8.55 -0.06
N GLU A 271 -16.03 -9.38 0.88
CA GLU A 271 -15.17 -10.52 0.60
C GLU A 271 -15.94 -11.84 0.79
N ARG A 272 -15.66 -12.84 -0.08
CA ARG A 272 -16.18 -14.20 0.06
C ARG A 272 -15.15 -15.20 -0.44
N VAL A 273 -14.55 -15.96 0.49
CA VAL A 273 -13.53 -17.00 0.22
C VAL A 273 -12.30 -16.41 -0.52
N GLY A 274 -11.66 -15.40 0.08
CA GLY A 274 -10.46 -14.75 -0.47
C GLY A 274 -10.69 -13.95 -1.77
N ARG A 275 -11.95 -13.61 -2.09
CA ARG A 275 -12.35 -12.91 -3.33
C ARG A 275 -13.18 -11.68 -3.01
N ASN A 276 -12.79 -10.58 -3.63
CA ASN A 276 -13.36 -9.27 -3.38
C ASN A 276 -14.38 -8.95 -4.49
N TYR A 277 -15.54 -8.45 -4.08
CA TYR A 277 -16.67 -8.14 -4.95
C TYR A 277 -17.11 -6.69 -4.75
N LEU A 278 -17.13 -5.94 -5.85
CA LEU A 278 -17.60 -4.55 -5.89
C LEU A 278 -19.11 -4.54 -6.13
N VAL A 279 -19.86 -3.80 -5.31
CA VAL A 279 -21.32 -3.73 -5.39
C VAL A 279 -21.72 -2.57 -6.31
N ALA A 280 -22.51 -2.86 -7.34
CA ALA A 280 -23.02 -1.83 -8.24
C ALA A 280 -24.22 -1.09 -7.64
N VAL A 281 -24.52 0.13 -8.11
CA VAL A 281 -25.64 0.94 -7.58
C VAL A 281 -27.02 0.28 -7.80
N ASP A 282 -27.15 -0.55 -8.83
CA ASP A 282 -28.35 -1.33 -9.18
C ASP A 282 -28.45 -2.69 -8.46
N ALA A 283 -27.52 -3.02 -7.55
CA ALA A 283 -27.52 -4.31 -6.87
C ALA A 283 -28.79 -4.50 -6.00
N PRO A 284 -29.46 -5.67 -6.08
CA PRO A 284 -30.65 -5.96 -5.27
C PRO A 284 -30.29 -6.15 -3.79
N GLN A 285 -31.31 -6.23 -2.93
CA GLN A 285 -31.14 -6.57 -1.51
C GLN A 285 -31.89 -7.86 -1.18
N PRO A 286 -31.21 -8.96 -0.77
CA PRO A 286 -29.75 -9.14 -0.75
C PRO A 286 -29.15 -9.30 -2.16
N TYR A 287 -27.88 -8.92 -2.33
CA TYR A 287 -27.10 -9.19 -3.54
C TYR A 287 -26.34 -10.52 -3.46
N GLN A 288 -26.05 -11.09 -4.62
CA GLN A 288 -25.22 -12.29 -4.80
C GLN A 288 -23.98 -11.95 -5.66
N PRO A 289 -22.94 -12.81 -5.72
CA PRO A 289 -21.75 -12.59 -6.56
C PRO A 289 -22.06 -12.26 -8.02
N GLU A 290 -23.17 -12.78 -8.55
CA GLU A 290 -23.66 -12.56 -9.89
C GLU A 290 -24.08 -11.12 -10.12
N ASN A 291 -24.52 -10.39 -9.08
CA ASN A 291 -24.89 -8.97 -9.12
C ASN A 291 -23.70 -8.02 -8.93
N CYS A 292 -22.50 -8.54 -8.73
CA CYS A 292 -21.31 -7.77 -8.36
C CYS A 292 -20.18 -7.93 -9.40
N VAL A 293 -19.12 -7.15 -9.25
CA VAL A 293 -17.90 -7.27 -10.07
C VAL A 293 -16.77 -7.90 -9.24
N CYS A 294 -16.26 -9.05 -9.68
CA CYS A 294 -15.16 -9.74 -9.00
C CYS A 294 -13.80 -9.12 -9.35
N VAL A 295 -13.11 -8.57 -8.35
CA VAL A 295 -11.84 -7.84 -8.50
C VAL A 295 -10.72 -8.74 -9.03
N GLN A 296 -10.67 -10.01 -8.62
CA GLN A 296 -9.65 -10.96 -9.09
C GLN A 296 -9.72 -11.17 -10.61
N ARG A 297 -10.89 -11.01 -11.25
CA ARG A 297 -11.03 -11.04 -12.71
C ARG A 297 -10.48 -9.78 -13.39
N VAL A 298 -10.56 -8.63 -12.73
CA VAL A 298 -9.94 -7.38 -13.20
C VAL A 298 -8.42 -7.54 -13.20
N MET A 299 -7.81 -7.99 -12.10
CA MET A 299 -6.36 -8.23 -12.03
C MET A 299 -5.87 -9.24 -13.07
N LEU A 300 -6.59 -10.36 -13.25
CA LEU A 300 -6.26 -11.34 -14.28
C LEU A 300 -6.26 -10.69 -15.68
N SER A 301 -7.30 -9.91 -15.99
CA SER A 301 -7.41 -9.19 -17.28
C SER A 301 -6.30 -8.15 -17.47
N MET A 302 -5.79 -7.54 -16.39
CA MET A 302 -4.62 -6.64 -16.44
C MET A 302 -3.31 -7.43 -16.69
N GLN A 303 -3.14 -8.58 -16.02
CA GLN A 303 -1.96 -9.46 -16.22
C GLN A 303 -1.89 -10.01 -17.66
N GLU A 304 -3.03 -10.40 -18.25
CA GLU A 304 -3.13 -10.85 -19.65
C GLU A 304 -2.63 -9.81 -20.66
N LYS A 305 -2.60 -8.51 -20.29
CA LYS A 305 -2.08 -7.41 -21.10
C LYS A 305 -0.58 -7.17 -20.96
N GLN A 306 0.13 -7.96 -20.17
CA GLN A 306 1.60 -7.85 -19.96
C GLN A 306 2.04 -6.45 -19.47
N THR A 307 1.20 -5.78 -18.66
CA THR A 307 1.52 -4.51 -18.00
C THR A 307 2.87 -4.56 -17.27
N ALA A 308 3.57 -3.44 -17.18
CA ALA A 308 4.78 -3.36 -16.34
C ALA A 308 4.44 -3.19 -14.86
N LEU A 309 3.26 -2.64 -14.55
CA LEU A 309 2.73 -2.49 -13.20
C LEU A 309 1.21 -2.60 -13.24
N SER A 310 0.63 -3.39 -12.33
CA SER A 310 -0.82 -3.51 -12.13
C SER A 310 -1.15 -3.20 -10.68
N VAL A 311 -1.76 -2.05 -10.42
CA VAL A 311 -2.19 -1.62 -9.09
C VAL A 311 -3.71 -1.69 -8.99
N ILE A 312 -4.22 -2.31 -7.93
CA ILE A 312 -5.63 -2.25 -7.55
C ILE A 312 -5.73 -1.65 -6.16
N LEU A 313 -6.51 -0.56 -6.03
CA LEU A 313 -6.79 0.12 -4.77
C LEU A 313 -8.29 0.01 -4.46
N LEU A 314 -8.65 -0.56 -3.31
CA LEU A 314 -10.06 -0.77 -2.92
C LEU A 314 -10.37 0.00 -1.64
N ASP A 315 -11.16 1.06 -1.75
CA ASP A 315 -11.75 1.80 -0.62
C ASP A 315 -13.16 1.25 -0.34
N THR A 316 -13.19 0.04 0.23
CA THR A 316 -14.43 -0.71 0.53
C THR A 316 -14.33 -1.47 1.84
N CYS A 317 -15.47 -1.76 2.46
CA CYS A 317 -15.59 -2.84 3.44
C CYS A 317 -15.20 -4.19 2.82
N ARG A 318 -14.74 -5.13 3.65
CA ARG A 318 -14.35 -6.50 3.28
C ARG A 318 -14.95 -7.56 4.21
N LYS A 319 -16.03 -7.20 4.91
CA LYS A 319 -16.82 -8.06 5.79
C LYS A 319 -17.41 -9.26 5.03
N CYS A 320 -17.11 -10.48 5.45
CA CYS A 320 -17.76 -11.66 4.91
C CYS A 320 -19.22 -11.73 5.39
N LEU A 321 -20.16 -11.81 4.45
CA LEU A 321 -21.61 -11.89 4.72
C LEU A 321 -22.02 -13.30 5.20
N TYR A 322 -21.49 -13.71 6.36
CA TYR A 322 -21.75 -15.03 6.94
C TYR A 322 -23.21 -15.24 7.39
N PHE A 323 -23.92 -14.17 7.76
CA PHE A 323 -25.22 -14.26 8.44
C PHE A 323 -26.46 -14.28 7.51
N SER A 324 -26.35 -13.94 6.23
CA SER A 324 -27.49 -13.92 5.29
C SER A 324 -27.67 -15.21 4.49
N ILE A 325 -26.69 -16.14 4.51
CA ILE A 325 -26.63 -17.28 3.57
C ILE A 325 -27.08 -18.62 4.21
N GLN A 326 -27.45 -18.66 5.49
CA GLN A 326 -27.99 -19.88 6.15
C GLN A 326 -29.30 -20.44 5.55
N ARG A 327 -29.88 -19.83 4.52
CA ARG A 327 -31.08 -20.33 3.81
C ARG A 327 -30.84 -20.92 2.42
N TYR A 328 -29.64 -20.85 1.84
CA TYR A 328 -29.38 -21.40 0.51
C TYR A 328 -28.14 -22.31 0.46
N ASN A 329 -28.44 -23.58 0.18
CA ASN A 329 -27.63 -24.80 0.04
C ASN A 329 -26.10 -24.72 -0.14
N GLN A 330 -25.49 -25.81 0.33
CA GLN A 330 -24.10 -26.26 0.27
C GLN A 330 -23.43 -26.29 -1.13
N ASP A 331 -24.10 -25.83 -2.20
CA ASP A 331 -23.70 -26.00 -3.60
C ASP A 331 -23.54 -24.65 -4.34
N CYS A 332 -22.61 -23.81 -3.88
CA CYS A 332 -22.14 -22.66 -4.64
C CYS A 332 -20.87 -23.01 -5.41
N ILE A 333 -20.97 -23.08 -6.74
CA ILE A 333 -19.86 -23.39 -7.65
C ILE A 333 -18.69 -22.45 -7.36
N THR A 334 -17.54 -23.02 -6.96
CA THR A 334 -16.28 -22.29 -6.85
C THR A 334 -15.92 -21.80 -8.25
N SER A 335 -16.16 -20.53 -8.56
CA SER A 335 -15.93 -20.02 -9.91
C SER A 335 -14.45 -20.24 -10.27
N GLY A 336 -14.22 -20.94 -11.38
CA GLY A 336 -12.92 -21.52 -11.76
C GLY A 336 -11.90 -20.51 -12.26
N ILE A 337 -11.67 -19.45 -11.48
CA ILE A 337 -10.55 -18.51 -11.67
C ILE A 337 -9.28 -19.29 -11.35
N MET A 338 -8.42 -19.49 -12.35
CA MET A 338 -7.10 -20.09 -12.15
C MET A 338 -6.25 -19.22 -11.21
N PRO A 339 -5.26 -19.81 -10.50
CA PRO A 339 -4.31 -19.02 -9.72
C PRO A 339 -3.67 -17.93 -10.59
N LEU A 340 -3.57 -16.71 -10.06
CA LEU A 340 -2.89 -15.60 -10.74
C LEU A 340 -1.44 -16.00 -11.04
N GLY A 341 -0.96 -15.68 -12.24
CA GLY A 341 0.43 -15.97 -12.62
C GLY A 341 1.42 -15.19 -11.75
N PRO A 342 2.62 -15.74 -11.46
CA PRO A 342 3.65 -15.08 -10.65
C PRO A 342 4.42 -14.00 -11.45
N SER A 343 3.67 -13.08 -12.07
CA SER A 343 4.16 -12.05 -13.00
C SER A 343 5.13 -11.05 -12.35
N GLY A 344 5.07 -10.87 -11.02
CA GLY A 344 6.04 -10.06 -10.28
C GLY A 344 5.83 -8.55 -10.39
N ASN A 345 4.63 -8.12 -10.78
CA ASN A 345 4.28 -6.75 -11.14
C ASN A 345 2.93 -6.27 -10.54
N THR A 346 2.32 -7.05 -9.65
CA THR A 346 0.99 -6.76 -9.09
C THR A 346 1.09 -6.14 -7.70
N VAL A 347 0.20 -5.18 -7.39
CA VAL A 347 0.01 -4.57 -6.07
C VAL A 347 -1.49 -4.45 -5.80
N TYR A 348 -1.92 -4.87 -4.63
CA TYR A 348 -3.22 -4.55 -4.04
C TYR A 348 -3.01 -3.70 -2.80
N GLY A 349 -3.71 -2.56 -2.72
CA GLY A 349 -3.91 -1.80 -1.49
C GLY A 349 -5.38 -1.87 -1.09
N TYR A 350 -5.67 -2.49 0.05
CA TYR A 350 -7.01 -2.56 0.61
C TYR A 350 -7.13 -1.55 1.74
N ALA A 351 -8.17 -0.71 1.72
CA ALA A 351 -8.41 0.28 2.77
C ALA A 351 -8.62 -0.32 4.17
N THR A 352 -9.01 -1.59 4.24
CA THR A 352 -9.24 -2.33 5.48
C THR A 352 -8.82 -3.81 5.34
N CYS A 353 -8.64 -4.50 6.46
CA CYS A 353 -8.32 -5.93 6.52
C CYS A 353 -9.48 -6.83 6.04
N GLU A 354 -9.18 -8.12 5.82
CA GLU A 354 -10.22 -9.15 5.66
C GLU A 354 -11.17 -9.15 6.87
N ASP A 355 -12.47 -9.34 6.63
CA ASP A 355 -13.56 -9.27 7.61
C ASP A 355 -13.79 -7.92 8.32
N ALA A 356 -13.07 -6.85 7.93
CA ALA A 356 -13.21 -5.51 8.51
C ALA A 356 -14.03 -4.53 7.65
N GLU A 357 -14.32 -3.36 8.23
CA GLU A 357 -15.04 -2.24 7.61
C GLU A 357 -14.07 -1.11 7.24
N ALA A 358 -14.43 -0.30 6.24
CA ALA A 358 -13.73 0.93 5.87
C ALA A 358 -14.66 2.12 6.15
N TYR A 359 -14.11 3.22 6.66
CA TYR A 359 -14.89 4.35 7.17
C TYR A 359 -14.65 5.64 6.38
N GLU A 360 -15.71 6.42 6.19
CA GLU A 360 -15.68 7.83 5.80
C GLU A 360 -15.84 8.74 7.02
N VAL A 361 -15.28 9.95 6.94
CA VAL A 361 -15.54 11.03 7.90
C VAL A 361 -16.36 12.12 7.25
N GLN A 362 -17.22 12.75 8.05
CA GLN A 362 -17.97 13.95 7.72
C GLN A 362 -17.37 15.09 8.56
N ASP A 363 -16.69 16.03 7.91
CA ASP A 363 -16.05 17.20 8.53
C ASP A 363 -16.63 18.47 7.90
N GLY A 364 -17.68 18.99 8.54
CA GLY A 364 -18.53 20.04 7.95
C GLY A 364 -19.19 19.59 6.64
N GLY A 365 -19.21 20.46 5.64
CA GLY A 365 -19.72 20.16 4.29
C GLY A 365 -18.84 19.22 3.46
N LYS A 366 -17.66 18.80 3.94
CA LYS A 366 -16.74 17.90 3.23
C LYS A 366 -16.81 16.49 3.81
N SER A 367 -16.95 15.49 2.94
CA SER A 367 -16.78 14.07 3.31
C SER A 367 -15.62 13.46 2.53
N THR A 368 -14.86 12.58 3.18
CA THR A 368 -13.64 11.96 2.61
C THR A 368 -13.41 10.60 3.27
N GLY A 369 -13.05 9.59 2.48
CA GLY A 369 -12.71 8.26 2.95
C GLY A 369 -11.41 8.30 3.75
N ILE A 370 -11.35 7.60 4.89
CA ILE A 370 -10.17 7.63 5.75
C ILE A 370 -8.93 7.08 5.03
N PHE A 371 -9.07 6.05 4.18
CA PHE A 371 -7.97 5.56 3.37
C PHE A 371 -7.51 6.60 2.36
N THR A 372 -8.45 7.19 1.59
CA THR A 372 -8.12 8.19 0.57
C THR A 372 -7.53 9.48 1.14
N LYS A 373 -7.99 9.94 2.31
CA LYS A 373 -7.41 11.04 3.11
C LYS A 373 -5.89 10.88 3.33
N TYR A 374 -5.41 9.67 3.58
CA TYR A 374 -3.98 9.39 3.80
C TYR A 374 -3.26 9.02 2.50
N LEU A 375 -3.92 8.32 1.58
CA LEU A 375 -3.41 8.03 0.24
C LEU A 375 -3.02 9.32 -0.50
N ASN A 376 -3.90 10.33 -0.50
CA ASN A 376 -3.70 11.60 -1.20
C ASN A 376 -2.47 12.38 -0.70
N LYS A 377 -2.00 12.15 0.53
CA LYS A 377 -0.78 12.77 1.06
C LYS A 377 0.50 12.16 0.50
N HIS A 378 0.48 10.85 0.25
CA HIS A 378 1.68 10.06 -0.08
C HIS A 378 1.76 9.63 -1.55
N ILE A 379 0.64 9.65 -2.29
CA ILE A 379 0.56 9.12 -3.67
C ILE A 379 1.55 9.79 -4.65
N LEU A 380 1.94 11.04 -4.39
CA LEU A 380 2.89 11.79 -5.21
C LEU A 380 4.37 11.47 -4.92
N HIS A 381 4.69 10.69 -3.88
CA HIS A 381 6.06 10.34 -3.56
C HIS A 381 6.69 9.44 -4.64
N THR A 382 7.97 9.67 -4.92
CA THR A 382 8.75 8.99 -5.97
C THR A 382 9.24 7.60 -5.57
N GLU A 383 8.82 7.10 -4.41
CA GLU A 383 9.20 5.81 -3.85
C GLU A 383 8.46 4.65 -4.54
N LYS A 384 8.90 3.42 -4.26
CA LYS A 384 8.22 2.20 -4.71
C LYS A 384 6.76 2.21 -4.21
N VAL A 385 5.82 1.79 -5.05
CA VAL A 385 4.37 1.83 -4.73
C VAL A 385 4.03 1.12 -3.40
N THR A 386 4.78 0.07 -3.02
CA THR A 386 4.58 -0.62 -1.74
C THR A 386 4.96 0.27 -0.56
N HIS A 387 6.08 0.98 -0.61
CA HIS A 387 6.54 1.88 0.46
C HIS A 387 5.60 3.10 0.62
N VAL A 388 5.04 3.57 -0.49
CA VAL A 388 3.96 4.59 -0.47
C VAL A 388 2.74 4.08 0.30
N LEU A 389 2.30 2.85 0.03
CA LEU A 389 1.16 2.24 0.74
C LEU A 389 1.49 1.89 2.21
N GLU A 390 2.73 1.54 2.52
CA GLU A 390 3.21 1.30 3.89
C GLU A 390 3.12 2.58 4.73
N LYS A 391 3.54 3.74 4.20
CA LYS A 391 3.35 5.05 4.85
C LYS A 391 1.88 5.41 5.06
N VAL A 392 1.01 5.08 4.11
CA VAL A 392 -0.45 5.23 4.25
C VAL A 392 -0.98 4.33 5.38
N SER A 393 -0.47 3.09 5.50
CA SER A 393 -0.82 2.14 6.56
C SER A 393 -0.39 2.63 7.96
N GLU A 394 0.82 3.19 8.07
CA GLU A 394 1.34 3.77 9.31
C GLU A 394 0.52 4.97 9.77
N ASP A 395 0.27 5.94 8.89
CA ASP A 395 -0.45 7.15 9.23
C ASP A 395 -1.93 6.89 9.55
N LEU A 396 -2.56 5.95 8.84
CA LEU A 396 -3.92 5.50 9.14
C LEU A 396 -3.97 4.76 10.49
N GLY A 397 -2.98 3.92 10.80
CA GLY A 397 -2.86 3.24 12.10
C GLY A 397 -2.63 4.21 13.28
N ARG A 398 -2.15 5.43 13.01
CA ARG A 398 -2.01 6.53 13.97
C ARG A 398 -3.28 7.39 14.11
N ASP A 399 -4.27 7.30 13.21
CA ASP A 399 -5.50 8.11 13.26
C ASP A 399 -6.41 7.67 14.45
N PRO A 400 -6.71 8.56 15.41
CA PRO A 400 -7.47 8.20 16.60
C PRO A 400 -8.93 7.81 16.32
N LEU A 401 -9.51 8.16 15.17
CA LEU A 401 -10.90 7.84 14.83
C LEU A 401 -11.08 6.36 14.47
N VAL A 402 -10.07 5.78 13.80
CA VAL A 402 -10.11 4.42 13.23
C VAL A 402 -9.11 3.43 13.84
N LYS A 403 -8.22 3.88 14.74
CA LYS A 403 -7.27 3.02 15.45
C LYS A 403 -7.95 1.76 16.03
N GLY A 404 -7.54 0.59 15.56
CA GLY A 404 -8.10 -0.71 15.97
C GLY A 404 -9.43 -1.10 15.32
N LYS A 405 -9.95 -0.32 14.37
CA LYS A 405 -11.18 -0.60 13.58
C LYS A 405 -10.88 -0.80 12.09
N GLN A 406 -9.99 0.02 11.54
CA GLN A 406 -9.54 -0.04 10.15
C GLN A 406 -8.02 -0.08 10.12
N GLN A 407 -7.45 -0.92 9.27
CA GLN A 407 -6.01 -1.04 9.03
C GLN A 407 -5.79 -1.40 7.56
N VAL A 408 -4.84 -0.74 6.91
CA VAL A 408 -4.54 -1.01 5.49
C VAL A 408 -3.89 -2.39 5.35
N GLU A 409 -4.40 -3.22 4.44
CA GLU A 409 -3.77 -4.48 4.04
C GLU A 409 -3.13 -4.33 2.66
N ILE A 410 -1.87 -4.75 2.52
CA ILE A 410 -1.10 -4.65 1.28
C ILE A 410 -0.74 -6.07 0.81
N LYS A 411 -1.11 -6.43 -0.43
CA LYS A 411 -0.73 -7.73 -1.04
C LYS A 411 -0.07 -7.46 -2.39
N HIS A 412 1.21 -7.80 -2.56
CA HIS A 412 1.92 -7.55 -3.81
C HIS A 412 2.80 -8.73 -4.25
N THR A 413 3.08 -8.77 -5.55
CA THR A 413 4.18 -9.57 -6.13
C THR A 413 5.30 -8.68 -6.69
N LEU A 414 5.15 -7.35 -6.61
CA LEU A 414 6.04 -6.37 -7.23
C LEU A 414 7.52 -6.56 -6.84
N LYS A 415 8.31 -7.05 -7.81
CA LYS A 415 9.75 -7.32 -7.68
C LYS A 415 10.60 -6.07 -7.88
N GLU A 416 10.31 -5.32 -8.94
CA GLU A 416 11.06 -4.13 -9.32
C GLU A 416 10.64 -2.89 -8.51
N PRO A 417 11.53 -1.91 -8.27
CA PRO A 417 11.24 -0.70 -7.49
C PRO A 417 10.46 0.35 -8.32
N ARG A 418 9.32 -0.06 -8.90
CA ARG A 418 8.47 0.82 -9.71
C ARG A 418 7.70 1.80 -8.83
N SER A 419 7.65 3.07 -9.23
CA SER A 419 6.88 4.15 -8.60
C SER A 419 5.72 4.59 -9.48
N LEU A 420 4.66 5.15 -8.90
CA LEU A 420 3.63 5.84 -9.71
C LEU A 420 4.20 7.10 -10.39
N ALA A 421 5.27 7.68 -9.84
CA ALA A 421 5.97 8.83 -10.41
C ALA A 421 6.92 8.48 -11.58
N ASP A 422 7.11 7.20 -11.89
CA ASP A 422 8.01 6.74 -12.98
C ASP A 422 7.72 7.46 -14.31
N PRO A 423 8.74 7.93 -15.04
CA PRO A 423 8.54 8.70 -16.26
C PRO A 423 8.02 7.83 -17.42
N VAL A 424 7.21 8.45 -18.29
CA VAL A 424 6.70 7.79 -19.49
C VAL A 424 7.74 7.87 -20.62
N ARG A 425 8.13 6.71 -21.17
CA ARG A 425 9.01 6.61 -22.36
C ARG A 425 8.28 5.93 -23.52
N THR A 426 8.00 6.71 -24.55
CA THR A 426 7.19 6.31 -25.72
C THR A 426 8.01 5.78 -26.90
N THR A 427 9.34 5.75 -26.76
CA THR A 427 10.29 5.25 -27.77
C THR A 427 9.95 3.82 -28.19
N GLY A 428 9.63 3.62 -29.47
CA GLY A 428 9.26 2.30 -30.02
C GLY A 428 7.77 1.94 -29.94
N HIS A 429 6.94 2.76 -29.29
CA HIS A 429 5.52 2.46 -29.02
C HIS A 429 4.55 3.52 -29.59
N THR A 430 4.99 4.30 -30.58
CA THR A 430 4.22 5.45 -31.07
C THR A 430 2.88 5.08 -31.70
N ARG A 431 2.77 3.96 -32.42
CA ARG A 431 1.49 3.54 -33.04
C ARG A 431 0.46 3.10 -32.00
N GLU A 432 0.91 2.42 -30.97
CA GLU A 432 0.11 1.92 -29.85
C GLU A 432 -0.35 3.10 -28.98
N LEU A 433 0.55 4.05 -28.70
CA LEU A 433 0.26 5.30 -27.99
C LEU A 433 -0.85 6.11 -28.70
N HIS A 434 -0.76 6.33 -30.02
CA HIS A 434 -1.80 7.07 -30.74
C HIS A 434 -3.17 6.38 -30.68
N LYS A 435 -3.23 5.04 -30.69
CA LYS A 435 -4.49 4.28 -30.52
C LYS A 435 -5.06 4.44 -29.11
N ARG A 436 -4.22 4.35 -28.07
CA ARG A 436 -4.63 4.56 -26.66
C ARG A 436 -5.11 5.99 -26.46
N GLU A 437 -4.39 6.97 -27.01
CA GLU A 437 -4.75 8.38 -26.96
C GLU A 437 -6.08 8.66 -27.66
N ALA A 438 -6.32 8.14 -28.86
CA ALA A 438 -7.61 8.27 -29.54
C ALA A 438 -8.77 7.64 -28.73
N CYS A 439 -8.54 6.47 -28.13
CA CYS A 439 -9.52 5.79 -27.30
C CYS A 439 -9.77 6.49 -25.94
N TRP A 440 -8.76 7.18 -25.38
CA TRP A 440 -8.90 7.96 -24.15
C TRP A 440 -9.54 9.32 -24.39
N ARG A 441 -9.16 10.01 -25.47
CA ARG A 441 -9.78 11.28 -25.91
C ARG A 441 -11.27 11.09 -26.15
N GLN A 442 -11.67 9.98 -26.78
CA GLN A 442 -13.08 9.61 -26.95
C GLN A 442 -13.86 9.77 -25.62
N ALA A 443 -13.34 9.32 -24.49
CA ALA A 443 -14.01 9.38 -23.18
C ALA A 443 -13.90 10.73 -22.43
N ASN A 444 -13.01 11.65 -22.82
CA ASN A 444 -12.65 12.83 -22.03
C ASN A 444 -12.57 14.15 -22.83
N GLU A 445 -12.86 14.14 -24.13
CA GLU A 445 -12.88 15.34 -24.96
C GLU A 445 -14.12 16.21 -24.64
N LEU A 446 -13.85 17.45 -24.24
CA LEU A 446 -14.89 18.45 -23.93
C LEU A 446 -15.49 19.04 -25.21
N PRO A 447 -16.80 19.36 -25.22
CA PRO A 447 -17.40 20.10 -26.33
C PRO A 447 -16.74 21.49 -26.49
N PRO A 448 -16.55 21.98 -27.73
CA PRO A 448 -16.04 23.32 -27.95
C PRO A 448 -17.06 24.36 -27.49
N LYS A 449 -16.56 25.44 -26.86
CA LYS A 449 -17.38 26.59 -26.48
C LYS A 449 -18.13 27.19 -27.67
N LYS A 450 -19.30 27.77 -27.41
CA LYS A 450 -20.22 28.31 -28.43
C LYS A 450 -20.63 29.73 -28.05
N GLN A 451 -20.57 30.66 -29.01
CA GLN A 451 -21.18 31.97 -28.88
C GLN A 451 -22.56 31.94 -29.55
N LEU A 452 -23.58 32.42 -28.84
CA LEU A 452 -24.96 32.51 -29.28
C LEU A 452 -25.36 33.97 -29.34
N MET A 453 -25.68 34.45 -30.53
CA MET A 453 -26.20 35.80 -30.76
C MET A 453 -27.72 35.74 -30.81
N PHE A 454 -28.39 36.36 -29.84
CA PHE A 454 -29.84 36.42 -29.75
C PHE A 454 -30.42 37.55 -30.62
N VAL A 455 -31.70 37.45 -30.99
CA VAL A 455 -32.34 38.40 -31.91
C VAL A 455 -32.40 39.81 -31.30
N CYS A 456 -32.50 39.89 -29.98
CA CYS A 456 -32.41 41.12 -29.19
C CYS A 456 -30.99 41.75 -29.10
N GLY A 457 -30.00 41.18 -29.78
CA GLY A 457 -28.60 41.67 -29.80
C GLY A 457 -27.76 41.28 -28.58
N VAL A 458 -28.29 40.44 -27.68
CA VAL A 458 -27.54 39.88 -26.55
C VAL A 458 -26.63 38.75 -27.02
N GLU A 459 -25.38 38.73 -26.56
CA GLU A 459 -24.42 37.67 -26.84
C GLU A 459 -24.19 36.81 -25.58
N VAL A 460 -24.36 35.49 -25.72
CA VAL A 460 -24.16 34.51 -24.64
C VAL A 460 -23.07 33.52 -25.05
N GLU A 461 -22.03 33.38 -24.25
CA GLU A 461 -21.07 32.29 -24.39
C GLU A 461 -21.56 31.09 -23.58
N VAL A 462 -21.64 29.93 -24.23
CA VAL A 462 -21.84 28.62 -23.58
C VAL A 462 -20.49 27.91 -23.55
N SER A 463 -20.00 27.60 -22.35
CA SER A 463 -18.74 26.89 -22.10
C SER A 463 -18.98 25.63 -21.27
N PHE A 464 -17.97 24.75 -21.18
CA PHE A 464 -18.10 23.41 -20.62
C PHE A 464 -16.88 23.05 -19.76
N SER A 465 -17.13 22.37 -18.64
CA SER A 465 -16.11 21.72 -17.82
C SER A 465 -16.55 20.30 -17.43
N ALA A 466 -15.60 19.40 -17.21
CA ALA A 466 -15.85 18.04 -16.75
C ALA A 466 -15.44 17.93 -15.29
N LEU A 467 -16.36 17.51 -14.42
CA LEU A 467 -16.03 17.10 -13.05
C LEU A 467 -15.55 15.64 -13.02
N PHE A 468 -16.21 14.80 -13.82
CA PHE A 468 -15.92 13.39 -14.00
C PHE A 468 -16.14 13.02 -15.47
N SER A 469 -15.57 11.92 -15.96
CA SER A 469 -15.80 11.46 -17.33
C SER A 469 -17.28 11.17 -17.65
N ASN A 470 -18.16 11.07 -16.63
CA ASN A 470 -19.62 10.99 -16.79
C ASN A 470 -20.43 12.14 -16.18
N VAL A 471 -19.79 13.25 -15.78
CA VAL A 471 -20.45 14.45 -15.23
C VAL A 471 -19.88 15.70 -15.90
N LEU A 472 -20.68 16.30 -16.79
CA LEU A 472 -20.37 17.54 -17.50
C LEU A 472 -21.13 18.70 -16.85
N VAL A 473 -20.50 19.87 -16.77
CA VAL A 473 -21.15 21.12 -16.35
C VAL A 473 -21.08 22.11 -17.50
N ALA A 474 -22.23 22.65 -17.86
CA ALA A 474 -22.35 23.69 -18.88
C ALA A 474 -22.64 25.03 -18.19
N PHE A 475 -21.89 26.04 -18.59
CA PHE A 475 -22.00 27.41 -18.10
C PHE A 475 -22.54 28.29 -19.22
N ALA A 476 -23.38 29.28 -18.87
CA ALA A 476 -23.76 30.33 -19.78
C ALA A 476 -23.44 31.70 -19.15
N THR A 477 -22.76 32.53 -19.93
CA THR A 477 -22.32 33.87 -19.51
C THR A 477 -22.70 34.90 -20.57
N VAL A 478 -23.39 35.96 -20.17
CA VAL A 478 -23.68 37.11 -21.03
C VAL A 478 -22.39 37.89 -21.25
N LYS A 479 -21.93 37.98 -22.50
CA LYS A 479 -20.74 38.77 -22.87
C LYS A 479 -21.11 40.19 -23.27
N THR A 480 -22.20 40.33 -24.01
CA THR A 480 -22.65 41.61 -24.56
C THR A 480 -24.13 41.79 -24.29
N LYS A 481 -24.52 42.92 -23.69
CA LYS A 481 -25.93 43.29 -23.48
C LYS A 481 -26.50 43.96 -24.73
N GLY A 482 -27.74 43.63 -25.09
CA GLY A 482 -28.42 44.23 -26.24
C GLY A 482 -28.77 45.70 -25.98
N PRO A 483 -28.84 46.55 -27.02
CA PRO A 483 -29.06 48.00 -26.86
C PRO A 483 -30.44 48.38 -26.31
N GLN A 484 -31.40 47.44 -26.27
CA GLN A 484 -32.78 47.66 -25.81
C GLN A 484 -33.25 46.60 -24.79
N THR A 485 -32.32 45.97 -24.07
CA THR A 485 -32.64 44.89 -23.11
C THR A 485 -32.25 45.26 -21.68
N GLU A 486 -33.21 45.25 -20.76
CA GLU A 486 -33.00 45.34 -19.30
C GLU A 486 -33.34 44.01 -18.60
N ASP A 487 -32.90 43.85 -17.35
CA ASP A 487 -33.24 42.73 -16.46
C ASP A 487 -33.06 41.33 -17.09
N LEU A 488 -31.83 41.06 -17.53
CA LEU A 488 -31.42 39.82 -18.20
C LEU A 488 -31.36 38.65 -17.21
N THR A 489 -31.99 37.52 -17.55
CA THR A 489 -31.89 36.27 -16.79
C THR A 489 -31.71 35.10 -17.75
N LEU A 490 -30.69 34.28 -17.52
CA LEU A 490 -30.44 33.07 -18.30
C LEU A 490 -30.98 31.83 -17.58
N THR A 491 -31.52 30.90 -18.36
CA THR A 491 -31.90 29.56 -17.89
C THR A 491 -31.39 28.50 -18.84
N LEU A 492 -30.82 27.44 -18.30
CA LEU A 492 -30.30 26.29 -19.05
C LEU A 492 -31.15 25.05 -18.78
N SER A 493 -31.38 24.24 -19.82
CA SER A 493 -31.99 22.91 -19.71
C SER A 493 -31.46 21.96 -20.78
N SER A 494 -31.67 20.65 -20.63
CA SER A 494 -31.14 19.62 -21.53
C SER A 494 -32.23 18.80 -22.22
N ILE A 495 -31.95 18.33 -23.44
CA ILE A 495 -32.67 17.23 -24.10
C ILE A 495 -31.66 16.11 -24.40
N PRO A 496 -31.87 14.87 -23.91
CA PRO A 496 -32.88 14.49 -22.93
C PRO A 496 -32.65 15.20 -21.59
N SER A 497 -33.70 15.27 -20.75
CA SER A 497 -33.53 15.68 -19.36
C SER A 497 -32.61 14.67 -18.67
N MET A 498 -31.54 15.16 -18.04
CA MET A 498 -30.61 14.33 -17.30
C MET A 498 -31.05 14.22 -15.84
N GLU A 499 -30.74 13.09 -15.20
CA GLU A 499 -30.89 12.93 -13.75
C GLU A 499 -29.85 13.79 -13.04
N ASP A 500 -30.23 14.46 -11.95
CA ASP A 500 -29.26 15.06 -11.05
C ASP A 500 -28.94 14.09 -9.91
N ILE A 501 -27.72 13.56 -9.94
CA ILE A 501 -27.17 12.64 -8.94
C ILE A 501 -26.87 13.38 -7.61
N PHE A 502 -26.84 14.72 -7.64
CA PHE A 502 -26.33 15.57 -6.57
C PHE A 502 -27.48 16.17 -5.73
N SER A 503 -28.72 16.10 -6.21
CA SER A 503 -29.95 16.56 -5.53
C SER A 503 -30.46 15.63 -4.41
N SER A 504 -29.74 14.55 -4.05
CA SER A 504 -30.15 13.66 -2.94
C SER A 504 -29.97 14.32 -1.56
N ALA A 505 -30.85 13.98 -0.62
CA ALA A 505 -30.94 14.66 0.68
C ALA A 505 -29.65 14.56 1.51
N GLY A 506 -28.97 15.69 1.72
CA GLY A 506 -27.77 15.78 2.56
C GLY A 506 -26.71 16.82 2.15
N ARG A 507 -26.90 17.61 1.09
CA ARG A 507 -25.87 18.57 0.61
C ARG A 507 -25.97 20.00 1.18
N SER A 508 -24.78 20.59 1.35
CA SER A 508 -24.49 22.01 1.59
C SER A 508 -23.95 22.64 0.28
N GLU A 509 -24.19 23.94 0.08
CA GLU A 509 -23.65 24.73 -1.05
C GLU A 509 -22.10 24.71 -1.11
N GLU A 510 -21.45 24.36 0.01
CA GLU A 510 -19.99 24.24 0.16
C GLU A 510 -19.39 23.09 -0.66
N MET A 511 -20.13 22.00 -0.90
CA MET A 511 -19.60 20.87 -1.68
C MET A 511 -19.38 21.27 -3.15
N ASP A 512 -20.26 22.13 -3.67
CA ASP A 512 -20.16 22.59 -5.05
C ASP A 512 -19.05 23.64 -5.21
N SER A 513 -18.81 24.50 -4.21
CA SER A 513 -17.65 25.41 -4.24
C SER A 513 -16.30 24.68 -4.09
N LEU A 514 -16.26 23.49 -3.49
CA LEU A 514 -15.07 22.62 -3.48
C LEU A 514 -14.81 21.91 -4.82
N LEU A 515 -15.85 21.67 -5.61
CA LEU A 515 -15.76 21.06 -6.95
C LEU A 515 -15.54 22.11 -8.06
N PHE A 516 -15.95 23.37 -7.84
CA PHE A 516 -15.85 24.44 -8.83
C PHE A 516 -14.87 25.55 -8.40
N ASN A 517 -13.78 25.67 -9.18
CA ASN A 517 -12.95 26.88 -9.14
C ASN A 517 -13.72 28.03 -9.83
N ARG A 518 -14.48 28.82 -9.08
CA ARG A 518 -15.39 29.88 -9.58
C ARG A 518 -14.65 31.15 -10.07
N SER A 519 -13.68 31.01 -10.99
CA SER A 519 -12.93 32.17 -11.51
C SER A 519 -13.79 33.13 -12.33
N ASP A 520 -14.82 32.61 -13.02
CA ASP A 520 -15.48 33.31 -14.13
C ASP A 520 -16.92 33.79 -13.81
N ASN A 521 -17.41 33.60 -12.57
CA ASN A 521 -18.75 33.99 -12.08
C ASN A 521 -19.88 33.90 -13.14
N PRO A 522 -20.25 32.68 -13.58
CA PRO A 522 -21.23 32.46 -14.65
C PRO A 522 -22.65 32.91 -14.24
N ASP A 523 -23.39 33.52 -15.17
CA ASP A 523 -24.78 33.95 -14.95
C ASP A 523 -25.75 32.77 -14.73
N CYS A 524 -25.49 31.63 -15.37
CA CYS A 524 -26.28 30.42 -15.24
C CYS A 524 -25.40 29.17 -15.42
N THR A 525 -25.74 28.09 -14.71
CA THR A 525 -25.06 26.79 -14.82
C THR A 525 -26.07 25.65 -14.86
N ILE A 526 -25.72 24.54 -15.52
CA ILE A 526 -26.44 23.27 -15.43
C ILE A 526 -25.45 22.12 -15.35
N GLN A 527 -25.74 21.18 -14.45
CA GLN A 527 -24.98 19.95 -14.29
C GLN A 527 -25.68 18.78 -15.00
N LEU A 528 -24.90 17.97 -15.70
CA LEU A 528 -25.36 16.92 -16.60
C LEU A 528 -24.66 15.61 -16.19
N CYS A 529 -25.30 14.89 -15.28
CA CYS A 529 -24.79 13.63 -14.72
C CYS A 529 -25.18 12.43 -15.58
N ALA A 530 -24.73 11.23 -15.19
CA ALA A 530 -25.11 9.95 -15.80
C ALA A 530 -24.89 9.87 -17.32
N LEU A 531 -23.87 10.56 -17.87
CA LEU A 531 -23.63 10.60 -19.32
C LEU A 531 -23.42 9.22 -19.95
N GLN A 532 -23.00 8.21 -19.17
CA GLN A 532 -22.87 6.84 -19.66
C GLN A 532 -24.21 6.21 -20.13
N LYS A 533 -25.33 6.68 -19.58
CA LYS A 533 -26.70 6.26 -19.94
C LYS A 533 -27.18 6.86 -21.28
N LEU A 534 -26.47 7.85 -21.83
CA LEU A 534 -26.93 8.64 -22.98
C LEU A 534 -26.93 7.84 -24.29
N THR A 535 -28.12 7.52 -24.81
CA THR A 535 -28.31 6.75 -26.05
C THR A 535 -28.46 7.59 -27.32
N LYS A 536 -28.76 8.89 -27.19
CA LYS A 536 -28.99 9.87 -28.29
C LYS A 536 -27.91 10.98 -28.27
N THR A 537 -28.07 12.04 -29.06
CA THR A 537 -27.29 13.27 -28.84
C THR A 537 -27.88 14.08 -27.68
N LEU A 538 -27.06 14.93 -27.07
CA LEU A 538 -27.41 15.83 -25.99
C LEU A 538 -27.48 17.26 -26.53
N VAL A 539 -28.61 17.92 -26.32
CA VAL A 539 -28.87 19.29 -26.76
C VAL A 539 -29.07 20.18 -25.54
N ILE A 540 -28.31 21.26 -25.43
CA ILE A 540 -28.49 22.29 -24.42
C ILE A 540 -29.45 23.35 -24.96
N LYS A 541 -30.53 23.60 -24.25
CA LYS A 541 -31.40 24.76 -24.46
C LYS A 541 -30.87 25.92 -23.63
N VAL A 542 -30.79 27.08 -24.27
CA VAL A 542 -30.50 28.36 -23.62
C VAL A 542 -31.74 29.24 -23.80
N GLU A 543 -32.45 29.52 -22.72
CA GLU A 543 -33.55 30.49 -22.74
C GLU A 543 -33.10 31.79 -22.06
N LEU A 544 -33.16 32.87 -22.83
CA LEU A 544 -32.82 34.22 -22.40
C LEU A 544 -34.12 34.97 -22.12
N HIS A 545 -34.34 35.32 -20.86
CA HIS A 545 -35.46 36.13 -20.40
C HIS A 545 -34.97 37.57 -20.23
N TYR A 546 -35.67 38.54 -20.81
CA TYR A 546 -35.30 39.95 -20.73
C TYR A 546 -36.52 40.85 -20.78
N THR A 547 -36.39 42.05 -20.22
CA THR A 547 -37.40 43.11 -20.34
C THR A 547 -37.05 43.99 -21.54
N ASN A 548 -37.93 44.06 -22.52
CA ASN A 548 -37.75 44.89 -23.71
C ASN A 548 -38.01 46.36 -23.35
N MET A 549 -37.08 47.26 -23.73
CA MET A 549 -37.14 48.68 -23.35
C MET A 549 -38.25 49.49 -24.03
N GLU A 550 -38.60 49.17 -25.27
CA GLU A 550 -39.64 49.87 -26.02
C GLU A 550 -41.04 49.45 -25.58
N THR A 551 -41.26 48.14 -25.41
CA THR A 551 -42.58 47.59 -25.09
C THR A 551 -42.86 47.46 -23.60
N ARG A 552 -41.81 47.53 -22.75
CA ARG A 552 -41.85 47.26 -21.30
C ARG A 552 -42.44 45.90 -20.93
N GLN A 553 -42.41 44.94 -21.86
CA GLN A 553 -42.86 43.57 -21.65
C GLN A 553 -41.69 42.61 -21.46
N ARG A 554 -41.92 41.54 -20.69
CA ARG A 554 -40.99 40.42 -20.56
C ARG A 554 -41.05 39.58 -21.84
N GLN A 555 -39.89 39.32 -22.43
CA GLN A 555 -39.71 38.48 -23.60
C GLN A 555 -38.77 37.31 -23.25
N THR A 556 -38.95 36.19 -23.96
CA THR A 556 -38.13 34.98 -23.79
C THR A 556 -37.69 34.49 -25.17
N ASP A 557 -36.42 34.68 -25.48
CA ASP A 557 -35.81 34.07 -26.67
C ASP A 557 -35.19 32.71 -26.32
N ARG A 558 -35.18 31.79 -27.29
CA ARG A 558 -34.69 30.42 -27.11
C ARG A 558 -33.69 30.03 -28.20
N GLN A 559 -32.55 29.49 -27.79
CA GLN A 559 -31.60 28.84 -28.69
C GLN A 559 -31.26 27.42 -28.22
N GLN A 560 -30.70 26.62 -29.13
CA GLN A 560 -30.33 25.23 -28.87
C GLN A 560 -28.92 24.94 -29.39
N VAL A 561 -28.17 24.16 -28.63
CA VAL A 561 -26.80 23.75 -28.95
C VAL A 561 -26.71 22.23 -28.86
N ASP A 562 -26.63 21.55 -30.01
CA ASP A 562 -26.29 20.12 -30.03
C ASP A 562 -24.79 19.96 -29.71
N ILE A 563 -24.49 19.26 -28.61
CA ILE A 563 -23.13 18.94 -28.15
C ILE A 563 -22.75 17.47 -28.40
N GLY A 564 -23.54 16.76 -29.21
CA GLY A 564 -23.30 15.41 -29.65
C GLY A 564 -23.38 14.41 -28.49
N ARG A 565 -22.28 13.69 -28.25
CA ARG A 565 -22.14 12.72 -27.15
C ARG A 565 -20.88 13.07 -26.36
N PRO A 566 -20.95 13.99 -25.38
CA PRO A 566 -19.77 14.46 -24.67
C PRO A 566 -19.17 13.37 -23.78
N LEU A 567 -17.85 13.44 -23.57
CA LEU A 567 -17.12 12.59 -22.64
C LEU A 567 -17.45 11.09 -22.84
N VAL A 568 -17.69 10.32 -21.76
CA VAL A 568 -17.92 8.86 -21.84
C VAL A 568 -19.15 8.45 -22.65
N ALA A 569 -20.11 9.35 -22.93
CA ALA A 569 -21.29 9.03 -23.75
C ALA A 569 -20.91 8.56 -25.17
N SER A 570 -19.79 9.05 -25.70
CA SER A 570 -19.21 8.65 -26.98
C SER A 570 -18.77 7.17 -27.00
N CYS A 571 -18.45 6.59 -25.83
CA CYS A 571 -17.98 5.21 -25.66
C CYS A 571 -19.12 4.19 -25.68
N LYS A 572 -20.38 4.63 -25.56
CA LYS A 572 -21.61 3.82 -25.65
C LYS A 572 -21.62 2.62 -24.70
N LEU A 573 -21.27 2.81 -23.43
CA LEU A 573 -21.13 1.72 -22.44
C LEU A 573 -22.39 0.84 -22.34
N TYR A 574 -23.58 1.42 -22.53
CA TYR A 574 -24.87 0.72 -22.60
C TYR A 574 -24.99 -0.37 -23.70
N THR A 575 -24.17 -0.37 -24.75
CA THR A 575 -24.35 -1.27 -25.91
C THR A 575 -24.00 -2.74 -25.65
N ARG A 576 -23.38 -3.07 -24.50
CA ARG A 576 -23.12 -4.48 -24.11
C ARG A 576 -24.41 -5.30 -23.99
N SER A 577 -25.52 -4.64 -23.61
CA SER A 577 -26.86 -5.22 -23.49
C SER A 577 -27.35 -5.92 -24.78
N HIS A 578 -27.06 -5.36 -25.96
CA HIS A 578 -27.51 -5.92 -27.25
C HIS A 578 -26.60 -7.00 -27.84
N ALA A 579 -25.28 -6.94 -27.60
CA ALA A 579 -24.35 -7.94 -28.15
C ALA A 579 -24.51 -9.32 -27.50
N ALA A 580 -24.87 -9.36 -26.21
CA ALA A 580 -25.11 -10.60 -25.48
C ALA A 580 -26.45 -11.28 -25.87
N THR A 581 -27.49 -10.50 -26.19
CA THR A 581 -28.77 -11.01 -26.69
C THR A 581 -28.67 -11.52 -28.13
N ALA A 582 -27.98 -10.80 -29.02
CA ALA A 582 -27.74 -11.23 -30.40
C ALA A 582 -27.02 -12.60 -30.47
N LYS A 583 -25.92 -12.78 -29.72
CA LYS A 583 -25.21 -14.07 -29.66
C LYS A 583 -26.05 -15.21 -29.07
N LYS A 584 -27.02 -14.93 -28.19
CA LYS A 584 -27.95 -15.95 -27.69
C LYS A 584 -28.95 -16.40 -28.77
N GLN A 585 -29.36 -15.52 -29.68
CA GLN A 585 -30.24 -15.87 -30.79
C GLN A 585 -29.51 -16.62 -31.92
N GLU A 586 -28.27 -16.26 -32.25
CA GLU A 586 -27.47 -17.01 -33.24
C GLU A 586 -27.10 -18.43 -32.79
N VAL A 587 -26.83 -18.64 -31.49
CA VAL A 587 -26.58 -19.99 -30.96
C VAL A 587 -27.88 -20.81 -30.87
N ALA A 588 -29.04 -20.18 -30.63
CA ALA A 588 -30.33 -20.86 -30.62
C ALA A 588 -30.79 -21.30 -32.02
N SER A 589 -30.52 -20.51 -33.07
CA SER A 589 -30.86 -20.89 -34.45
C SER A 589 -29.94 -21.98 -35.01
N ALA A 590 -28.69 -22.06 -34.54
CA ALA A 590 -27.72 -23.08 -34.97
C ALA A 590 -27.94 -24.48 -34.37
N GLN A 591 -28.80 -24.66 -33.35
CA GLN A 591 -29.03 -25.95 -32.69
C GLN A 591 -30.26 -26.73 -33.20
N SER A 592 -30.92 -26.28 -34.28
CA SER A 592 -32.18 -26.86 -34.79
C SER A 592 -32.03 -27.85 -35.96
N LEU A 593 -30.81 -28.23 -36.34
CA LEU A 593 -30.57 -29.23 -37.40
C LEU A 593 -29.42 -30.19 -37.03
N GLY A 594 -29.73 -31.48 -36.80
CA GLY A 594 -28.71 -32.52 -36.67
C GLY A 594 -28.89 -33.56 -35.56
N ALA A 595 -30.09 -34.11 -35.36
CA ALA A 595 -30.30 -35.26 -34.48
C ALA A 595 -30.32 -36.58 -35.27
N VAL A 596 -29.20 -37.31 -35.31
CA VAL A 596 -29.13 -38.72 -35.75
C VAL A 596 -28.16 -39.49 -34.84
N ALA A 597 -28.55 -40.69 -34.43
CA ALA A 597 -27.83 -41.51 -33.45
C ALA A 597 -27.08 -42.70 -34.07
N SER A 598 -25.89 -43.00 -33.55
CA SER A 598 -25.18 -44.30 -33.66
C SER A 598 -23.99 -44.29 -32.68
N SER A 599 -24.08 -45.00 -31.56
CA SER A 599 -23.56 -46.37 -31.32
C SER A 599 -22.02 -46.48 -31.12
N LYS A 600 -21.62 -47.14 -30.03
CA LYS A 600 -20.22 -47.43 -29.66
C LYS A 600 -19.71 -48.70 -30.36
N PRO A 601 -18.37 -48.87 -30.43
CA PRO A 601 -17.78 -50.12 -29.91
C PRO A 601 -16.63 -49.91 -28.91
N LYS A 602 -16.22 -51.01 -28.25
CA LYS A 602 -15.17 -51.10 -27.21
C LYS A 602 -13.90 -51.80 -27.74
N LEU A 603 -12.91 -51.93 -26.84
CA LEU A 603 -11.60 -52.63 -26.89
C LEU A 603 -10.44 -51.70 -27.33
N ARG A 604 -9.24 -51.74 -26.73
CA ARG A 604 -8.62 -52.78 -25.86
C ARG A 604 -7.66 -52.19 -24.80
N GLN A 605 -7.40 -52.96 -23.74
CA GLN A 605 -6.35 -52.76 -22.71
C GLN A 605 -5.10 -53.61 -23.08
N THR A 606 -3.91 -53.58 -22.49
CA THR A 606 -3.27 -53.03 -21.25
C THR A 606 -1.72 -52.99 -21.52
N PRO A 607 -0.71 -52.82 -20.61
CA PRO A 607 -0.69 -52.60 -19.15
C PRO A 607 0.23 -51.43 -18.66
N ALA A 608 0.47 -51.36 -17.35
CA ALA A 608 1.03 -50.23 -16.58
C ALA A 608 2.56 -50.25 -16.31
N GLY A 609 3.09 -49.10 -15.87
CA GLY A 609 4.39 -48.91 -15.20
C GLY A 609 4.33 -47.65 -14.30
N PRO A 610 5.00 -47.58 -13.13
CA PRO A 610 4.41 -46.89 -11.97
C PRO A 610 4.92 -45.48 -11.63
N CYS A 611 4.08 -44.76 -10.87
CA CYS A 611 4.33 -43.44 -10.29
C CYS A 611 5.45 -43.40 -9.24
N ARG A 612 6.06 -42.22 -9.06
CA ARG A 612 6.73 -41.79 -7.81
C ARG A 612 6.43 -40.32 -7.51
N PRO A 613 5.77 -40.00 -6.39
CA PRO A 613 5.84 -38.69 -5.75
C PRO A 613 6.75 -38.74 -4.50
N PHE A 614 7.61 -37.73 -4.33
CA PHE A 614 8.41 -37.54 -3.12
C PHE A 614 8.36 -36.08 -2.67
N THR A 615 7.72 -35.83 -1.53
CA THR A 615 8.13 -34.83 -0.53
C THR A 615 7.78 -35.39 0.84
N ARG A 616 8.70 -35.31 1.81
CA ARG A 616 8.57 -35.95 3.13
C ARG A 616 8.49 -34.87 4.21
N LYS A 617 7.48 -34.94 5.08
CA LYS A 617 7.46 -34.20 6.36
C LYS A 617 8.62 -34.67 7.25
N ALA A 618 9.07 -33.79 8.14
CA ALA A 618 9.90 -34.13 9.29
C ALA A 618 9.18 -33.71 10.58
N GLU A 619 9.09 -34.63 11.53
CA GLU A 619 8.65 -34.40 12.91
C GLU A 619 9.75 -34.91 13.86
N CYS A 620 9.79 -34.36 15.07
CA CYS A 620 10.88 -34.52 16.04
C CYS A 620 10.87 -35.88 16.75
N ALA A 621 12.05 -36.36 17.19
CA ALA A 621 12.19 -37.07 18.48
C ALA A 621 13.64 -37.19 19.01
N ALA A 622 13.73 -37.00 20.33
CA ALA A 622 14.60 -37.68 21.31
C ALA A 622 16.12 -37.36 21.46
N LYS A 623 16.47 -37.12 22.73
CA LYS A 623 17.80 -36.89 23.34
C LYS A 623 18.66 -38.16 23.42
N VAL A 624 19.98 -38.00 23.36
CA VAL A 624 20.96 -38.69 24.24
C VAL A 624 22.06 -37.67 24.61
N ALA A 625 22.60 -37.75 25.82
CA ALA A 625 23.67 -36.87 26.33
C ALA A 625 25.06 -37.50 26.14
N VAL A 626 26.13 -36.69 26.12
CA VAL A 626 27.49 -37.08 26.56
C VAL A 626 28.33 -35.83 26.89
N THR A 627 29.28 -36.03 27.79
CA THR A 627 30.19 -35.13 28.54
C THR A 627 30.74 -33.86 27.88
N ARG A 628 30.92 -32.83 28.74
CA ARG A 628 31.79 -31.66 28.52
C ARG A 628 33.27 -32.04 28.62
N SER A 629 34.11 -31.40 27.81
CA SER A 629 35.53 -31.18 28.06
C SER A 629 35.83 -29.69 27.81
N ASN A 630 36.45 -29.02 28.78
CA ASN A 630 36.84 -27.62 28.65
C ASN A 630 38.26 -27.53 28.09
N GLU A 631 38.44 -26.88 26.94
CA GLU A 631 39.66 -26.14 26.57
C GLU A 631 39.30 -25.17 25.40
N PRO A 632 40.07 -24.08 25.18
CA PRO A 632 39.58 -22.92 24.42
C PRO A 632 39.85 -23.01 22.91
N GLU A 633 38.88 -22.61 22.09
CA GLU A 633 39.13 -22.25 20.69
C GLU A 633 39.54 -20.77 20.60
N GLU A 634 40.80 -20.55 20.20
CA GLU A 634 41.22 -19.27 19.63
C GLU A 634 40.52 -19.04 18.27
N ASN A 635 40.15 -17.80 17.97
CA ASN A 635 39.89 -17.38 16.60
C ASN A 635 40.27 -15.90 16.45
N ASP A 636 41.15 -15.66 15.48
CA ASP A 636 41.85 -14.40 15.21
C ASP A 636 40.96 -13.15 15.12
N GLU A 637 41.35 -12.07 15.80
CA GLU A 637 41.04 -10.71 15.36
C GLU A 637 42.18 -10.20 14.47
N ASN A 638 41.86 -9.72 13.27
CA ASN A 638 42.84 -9.16 12.33
C ASN A 638 42.25 -7.92 11.66
N GLU A 639 42.28 -6.78 12.37
CA GLU A 639 41.86 -5.47 11.84
C GLU A 639 43.01 -4.44 11.85
N LEU A 640 43.58 -4.26 10.66
CA LEU A 640 43.84 -2.96 10.03
C LEU A 640 44.44 -1.82 10.89
N GLN A 641 45.77 -1.77 10.97
CA GLN A 641 46.49 -0.50 10.99
C GLN A 641 46.63 0.04 9.56
N PHE A 642 45.98 1.15 9.21
CA PHE A 642 46.40 2.07 8.13
C PHE A 642 45.57 3.36 8.18
N LEU A 643 46.12 4.46 8.73
CA LEU A 643 45.74 5.85 8.41
C LEU A 643 46.67 6.88 9.09
N THR A 644 47.88 7.04 8.56
CA THR A 644 48.70 8.26 8.75
C THR A 644 49.67 8.36 7.57
N LEU A 645 49.42 9.33 6.67
CA LEU A 645 50.39 10.11 5.89
C LEU A 645 49.63 10.89 4.80
N LEU A 646 49.49 12.19 5.03
CA LEU A 646 49.32 13.20 3.99
C LEU A 646 50.41 14.25 4.24
N ASP A 647 51.52 14.06 3.53
CA ASP A 647 52.36 15.07 2.89
C ASP A 647 53.10 14.36 1.74
#